data_AF-A0A0U3ECC8-F1
#
_entry.id   AF-A0A0U3ECC8-F1
#
_cell.length_a   1.000
_cell.length_b   1.000
_cell.length_c   1.000
_cell.angle_alpha   90.00
_cell.angle_beta   90.00
_cell.angle_gamma   90.00
#
_symmetry.space_group_name_H-M   'P 1'
#
loop_
_entity.id
_entity.type
_entity.pdbx_description
1 polymer ?
#
loop_
_entity_poly.entity_id
_entity_poly.type
_entity_poly.pdbx_seq_one_letter_code
_entity_poly.pdbx_strand_id
1 'polypeptide(L)'
;MDYFDRLEAETHKLYKIANEARSKGLDVETKTEVPLAKDLAERVEGLVGPEGVAKRIKELEKDMSREEVAFEIAAEIASAKFELTGEKADYDEEQRCDQGLRTALAILTEGVVAAPLEGISQVKIKNNFDSTKYIAVYFAGPIRSAGGTAAALAVLLGDKIRRAIEIDEFKPIEDEIERYVEEVELYESEVTNLQYSPTPEEVRFAANHIPVEVTGEQTDAVEVSHRDLERVETNNIRGGALLAMVEGVIQKSKKIHKISNNLGLNWEWLTEYSKPKKEESSDSSEESEIVHEPKYIQDIIGGRPVLGHPSEKGGFRLRYGRSRNTGLATMGVHPATMALLEFLAVGTQLKIEYPGKGNCVVPVDSIEAPTVKLKNGDVVIINSVKQARELKKDVVEILFLGDMLVAFGEFLRNNQPLYPSGWCEEWWIGLLKESENYSEDDNLDLGRLEYDYLPAKEAFELSKKYDIPLHPKYTYCYNDVTIEDLNALYDLLMECKDTYSIDEGIKLKLSYPKRTLEMIGVPHIVRDNQIIIDADNSYALLATLIDRLPKKDTTIEALNEISNIEIKNKAPAYIGTRVGRPEKSKERLMKPAPHGLFPIGNYGGSQRLVANAAKKGTIQVELSRRKCTNPNCRLMSFSSICPKCGAPTEIGKPENKKINLASMLKKASDNVNVRKVDKFKAVVGMISESKLPEPLEKGILRAKNEVFTFKDGTIRHDSTDLPLTHFIPKEIGVSVEKLLEMGYEHDCYGKPIENEDQIIELKVQDVVISNNCAEYLVNTAHFIDDELTKFYGMEIFYNVKTKTDLIGHLIAGLAPHTSAGVLGRIVGFTKALGCYAHPYFHSAKRRNCDSDEDAVMLLLDALINFSKTYLPNTRGGSMDAPLVLSSRIDPEEIDDESHNLDIYERFPVEFYDRTKDPLKPAEVLDLIDNVEMHLGTPEQYEGLMFSHHTSSIHAGPTLCLYKRLPSMKEKVEAQIELAEKIRAVDQRDVVERVLSSHFLPDIMGNSRAFSKQKVRCTKCNSKYRRIPLTGKCTKCGGNLILSVSKGSVQKYLGISQDLVNRYPVSPYLKQRLEIQEFGINSLFESDKSKQSSLDVFF
;
A
#
# COMPACT_ATOMS: atom_id res chain seq x y z
N MET A 1 15.66 -22.17 24.22
CA MET A 1 14.24 -22.08 23.83
C MET A 1 14.22 -21.30 22.54
N ASP A 2 13.76 -21.95 21.47
CA ASP A 2 13.72 -21.39 20.12
C ASP A 2 12.86 -20.11 20.08
N TYR A 3 13.07 -19.25 19.08
CA TYR A 3 12.34 -17.98 18.95
C TYR A 3 10.83 -18.18 18.91
N PHE A 4 10.35 -19.11 18.08
CA PHE A 4 8.93 -19.41 17.95
C PHE A 4 8.36 -20.03 19.22
N ASP A 5 9.10 -20.91 19.90
CA ASP A 5 8.68 -21.50 21.18
C ASP A 5 8.39 -20.43 22.24
N ARG A 6 9.20 -19.36 22.29
CA ARG A 6 8.99 -18.24 23.23
C ARG A 6 7.72 -17.48 22.89
N LEU A 7 7.52 -17.13 21.62
CA LEU A 7 6.31 -16.43 21.16
C LEU A 7 5.05 -17.26 21.40
N GLU A 8 5.09 -18.57 21.13
CA GLU A 8 3.96 -19.47 21.34
C GLU A 8 3.61 -19.58 22.84
N ALA A 9 4.61 -19.71 23.71
CA ALA A 9 4.42 -19.75 25.15
C ALA A 9 3.76 -18.46 25.69
N GLU A 10 4.21 -17.28 25.21
CA GLU A 10 3.61 -16.00 25.58
C GLU A 10 2.19 -15.82 25.02
N THR A 11 1.95 -16.23 23.78
CA THR A 11 0.61 -16.24 23.19
C THR A 11 -0.35 -17.11 24.01
N HIS A 12 0.05 -18.33 24.38
CA HIS A 12 -0.79 -19.19 25.22
C HIS A 12 -1.09 -18.59 26.60
N LYS A 13 -0.13 -17.86 27.19
CA LYS A 13 -0.36 -17.12 28.44
C LYS A 13 -1.44 -16.06 28.27
N LEU A 14 -1.42 -15.30 27.18
CA LEU A 14 -2.43 -14.28 26.87
C LEU A 14 -3.80 -14.90 26.60
N TYR A 15 -3.86 -16.00 25.85
CA TYR A 15 -5.10 -16.76 25.64
C TYR A 15 -5.70 -17.26 26.96
N LYS A 16 -4.87 -17.68 27.91
CA LYS A 16 -5.34 -18.09 29.25
C LYS A 16 -5.97 -16.92 30.00
N ILE A 17 -5.33 -15.75 30.02
CA ILE A 17 -5.87 -14.54 30.66
C ILE A 17 -7.19 -14.12 30.01
N ALA A 18 -7.24 -14.08 28.67
CA ALA A 18 -8.44 -13.71 27.92
C ALA A 18 -9.61 -14.67 28.19
N ASN A 19 -9.35 -15.98 28.20
CA ASN A 19 -10.37 -16.98 28.51
C ASN A 19 -10.81 -16.94 29.98
N GLU A 20 -9.92 -16.62 30.92
CA GLU A 20 -10.30 -16.39 32.31
C GLU A 20 -11.24 -15.18 32.44
N ALA A 21 -10.96 -14.07 31.76
CA ALA A 21 -11.83 -12.89 31.70
C ALA A 21 -13.20 -13.24 31.09
N ARG A 22 -13.20 -13.86 29.91
CA ARG A 22 -14.41 -14.27 29.18
C ARG A 22 -15.26 -15.29 29.94
N SER A 23 -14.65 -16.20 30.70
CA SER A 23 -15.36 -17.22 31.49
C SER A 23 -16.27 -16.65 32.57
N LYS A 24 -16.06 -15.39 32.98
CA LYS A 24 -16.95 -14.66 33.91
C LYS A 24 -18.32 -14.37 33.30
N GLY A 25 -18.47 -14.57 31.99
CA GLY A 25 -19.73 -14.50 31.27
C GLY A 25 -20.31 -13.09 31.14
N LEU A 26 -19.46 -12.07 31.28
CA LEU A 26 -19.83 -10.66 31.14
C LEU A 26 -19.89 -10.21 29.68
N ASP A 27 -19.20 -10.93 28.80
CA ASP A 27 -19.18 -10.71 27.35
C ASP A 27 -20.22 -11.55 26.60
N VAL A 28 -20.22 -11.41 25.28
CA VAL A 28 -21.10 -12.14 24.37
C VAL A 28 -20.87 -13.65 24.45
N GLU A 29 -19.61 -14.08 24.47
CA GLU A 29 -19.19 -15.47 24.55
C GLU A 29 -18.30 -15.72 25.76
N THR A 30 -18.27 -16.97 26.24
CA THR A 30 -17.52 -17.37 27.45
C THR A 30 -16.06 -17.75 27.17
N LYS A 31 -15.66 -17.74 25.90
CA LYS A 31 -14.29 -18.00 25.43
C LYS A 31 -13.91 -16.95 24.38
N THR A 32 -12.62 -16.86 24.09
CA THR A 32 -12.14 -16.03 22.97
C THR A 32 -12.67 -16.56 21.63
N GLU A 33 -13.02 -15.64 20.75
CA GLU A 33 -13.59 -15.94 19.43
C GLU A 33 -12.56 -15.90 18.29
N VAL A 34 -11.28 -15.64 18.63
CA VAL A 34 -10.14 -15.63 17.70
C VAL A 34 -9.36 -16.94 17.86
N PRO A 35 -9.64 -17.99 17.07
CA PRO A 35 -8.87 -19.22 17.09
C PRO A 35 -7.41 -18.98 16.69
N LEU A 36 -6.52 -19.79 17.28
CA LEU A 36 -5.12 -19.85 16.93
C LEU A 36 -4.95 -20.83 15.76
N ALA A 37 -4.15 -20.46 14.77
CA ALA A 37 -3.71 -21.35 13.71
C ALA A 37 -2.18 -21.35 13.61
N LYS A 38 -1.60 -22.54 13.40
CA LYS A 38 -0.16 -22.71 13.24
C LYS A 38 0.30 -22.62 11.80
N ASP A 39 -0.52 -23.11 10.88
CA ASP A 39 -0.21 -23.28 9.47
C ASP A 39 -1.43 -22.98 8.59
N LEU A 40 -1.21 -23.01 7.26
CA LEU A 40 -2.22 -22.78 6.24
C LEU A 40 -3.44 -23.68 6.42
N ALA A 41 -3.22 -24.97 6.66
CA ALA A 41 -4.27 -25.95 6.77
C ALA A 41 -5.20 -25.65 7.97
N GLU A 42 -4.63 -25.32 9.12
CA GLU A 42 -5.38 -24.88 10.31
C GLU A 42 -6.07 -23.51 10.10
N ARG A 43 -5.46 -22.59 9.34
CA ARG A 43 -6.11 -21.31 8.96
C ARG A 43 -7.36 -21.56 8.12
N VAL A 44 -7.27 -22.44 7.11
CA VAL A 44 -8.40 -22.83 6.25
C VAL A 44 -9.51 -23.48 7.06
N GLU A 45 -9.18 -24.44 7.93
CA GLU A 45 -10.16 -25.09 8.80
C GLU A 45 -10.84 -24.09 9.75
N GLY A 46 -10.06 -23.20 10.38
CA GLY A 46 -10.58 -22.19 11.30
C GLY A 46 -11.45 -21.11 10.65
N LEU A 47 -11.23 -20.81 9.36
CA LEU A 47 -11.99 -19.80 8.62
C LEU A 47 -13.25 -20.37 7.97
N VAL A 48 -13.12 -21.44 7.19
CA VAL A 48 -14.19 -21.99 6.35
C VAL A 48 -14.54 -23.43 6.66
N GLY A 49 -13.67 -24.17 7.36
CA GLY A 49 -13.82 -25.62 7.57
C GLY A 49 -13.73 -26.39 6.24
N PRO A 50 -14.28 -27.62 6.15
CA PRO A 50 -14.95 -28.37 7.22
C PRO A 50 -13.97 -28.89 8.28
N GLU A 51 -14.50 -29.36 9.42
CA GLU A 51 -13.69 -29.95 10.50
C GLU A 51 -12.91 -31.16 9.98
N GLY A 52 -11.62 -31.26 10.34
CA GLY A 52 -10.71 -32.32 9.90
C GLY A 52 -10.08 -32.09 8.52
N VAL A 53 -10.45 -31.03 7.79
CA VAL A 53 -9.86 -30.73 6.48
C VAL A 53 -8.37 -30.41 6.57
N ALA A 54 -7.90 -29.80 7.68
CA ALA A 54 -6.49 -29.47 7.83
C ALA A 54 -5.59 -30.70 7.74
N LYS A 55 -6.05 -31.82 8.33
CA LYS A 55 -5.31 -33.09 8.26
C LYS A 55 -5.23 -33.61 6.83
N ARG A 56 -6.33 -33.52 6.07
CA ARG A 56 -6.38 -33.98 4.68
C ARG A 56 -5.51 -33.13 3.76
N ILE A 57 -5.50 -31.80 3.95
CA ILE A 57 -4.62 -30.88 3.22
C ILE A 57 -3.16 -31.30 3.41
N LYS A 58 -2.72 -31.47 4.66
CA LYS A 58 -1.35 -31.91 5.00
C LYS A 58 -0.97 -33.29 4.47
N GLU A 59 -1.95 -34.16 4.24
CA GLU A 59 -1.71 -35.47 3.60
C GLU A 59 -1.42 -35.32 2.11
N LEU A 60 -2.16 -34.45 1.41
CA LEU A 60 -2.02 -34.23 -0.03
C LEU A 60 -0.82 -33.36 -0.40
N GLU A 61 -0.47 -32.37 0.43
CA GLU A 61 0.68 -31.46 0.21
C GLU A 61 2.03 -32.19 0.15
N LYS A 62 2.10 -33.45 0.59
CA LYS A 62 3.33 -34.27 0.49
C LYS A 62 3.67 -34.66 -0.94
N ASP A 63 2.64 -34.86 -1.77
CA ASP A 63 2.77 -35.45 -3.11
C ASP A 63 2.27 -34.51 -4.23
N MET A 64 1.59 -33.42 -3.87
CA MET A 64 0.87 -32.53 -4.81
C MET A 64 1.20 -31.05 -4.54
N SER A 65 1.14 -30.20 -5.57
CA SER A 65 1.26 -28.76 -5.40
C SER A 65 0.05 -28.19 -4.65
N ARG A 66 0.21 -27.04 -3.99
CA ARG A 66 -0.88 -26.33 -3.30
C ARG A 66 -2.12 -26.11 -4.19
N GLU A 67 -1.91 -25.78 -5.46
CA GLU A 67 -3.02 -25.66 -6.42
C GLU A 67 -3.71 -27.00 -6.64
N GLU A 68 -2.95 -28.07 -6.88
CA GLU A 68 -3.52 -29.41 -7.08
C GLU A 68 -4.29 -29.89 -5.85
N VAL A 69 -3.74 -29.66 -4.65
CA VAL A 69 -4.40 -29.94 -3.36
C VAL A 69 -5.73 -29.22 -3.26
N ALA A 70 -5.79 -27.93 -3.58
CA ALA A 70 -7.03 -27.17 -3.51
C ALA A 70 -8.12 -27.75 -4.43
N PHE A 71 -7.75 -28.09 -5.67
CA PHE A 71 -8.68 -28.65 -6.65
C PHE A 71 -9.15 -30.07 -6.27
N GLU A 72 -8.29 -30.88 -5.67
CA GLU A 72 -8.66 -32.21 -5.20
C GLU A 72 -9.56 -32.14 -3.97
N ILE A 73 -9.26 -31.29 -2.99
CA ILE A 73 -10.12 -31.06 -1.81
C ILE A 73 -11.51 -30.57 -2.22
N ALA A 74 -11.60 -29.63 -3.18
CA ALA A 74 -12.89 -29.20 -3.71
C ALA A 74 -13.69 -30.37 -4.31
N ALA A 75 -13.02 -31.23 -5.09
CA ALA A 75 -13.65 -32.39 -5.70
C ALA A 75 -14.07 -33.44 -4.65
N GLU A 76 -13.24 -33.73 -3.65
CA GLU A 76 -13.53 -34.69 -2.57
C GLU A 76 -14.74 -34.26 -1.74
N ILE A 77 -14.83 -32.97 -1.38
CA ILE A 77 -15.94 -32.42 -0.60
C ILE A 77 -17.24 -32.44 -1.43
N ALA A 78 -17.20 -31.95 -2.67
CA ALA A 78 -18.38 -31.89 -3.52
C ALA A 78 -18.93 -33.28 -3.89
N SER A 79 -18.04 -34.24 -4.17
CA SER A 79 -18.41 -35.62 -4.55
C SER A 79 -18.71 -36.54 -3.36
N ALA A 80 -18.87 -36.01 -2.15
CA ALA A 80 -19.17 -36.76 -0.93
C ALA A 80 -18.09 -37.78 -0.49
N LYS A 81 -16.87 -37.70 -1.03
CA LYS A 81 -15.74 -38.56 -0.62
C LYS A 81 -15.15 -38.14 0.71
N PHE A 82 -15.24 -36.85 1.05
CA PHE A 82 -14.91 -36.32 2.36
C PHE A 82 -16.14 -36.33 3.26
N GLU A 83 -16.05 -36.97 4.43
CA GLU A 83 -17.16 -37.03 5.39
C GLU A 83 -17.28 -35.71 6.17
N LEU A 84 -18.44 -35.06 6.05
CA LEU A 84 -18.73 -33.83 6.80
C LEU A 84 -19.28 -34.16 8.19
N THR A 85 -18.82 -33.45 9.22
CA THR A 85 -19.22 -33.63 10.62
C THR A 85 -19.91 -32.39 11.19
N GLY A 86 -20.46 -32.52 12.40
CA GLY A 86 -21.03 -31.40 13.16
C GLY A 86 -22.23 -30.74 12.47
N GLU A 87 -22.26 -29.41 12.43
CA GLU A 87 -23.33 -28.63 11.79
C GLU A 87 -23.39 -28.80 10.26
N LYS A 88 -22.37 -29.42 9.65
CA LYS A 88 -22.27 -29.63 8.20
C LYS A 88 -22.57 -31.06 7.74
N ALA A 89 -22.86 -31.97 8.66
CA ALA A 89 -23.09 -33.38 8.34
C ALA A 89 -24.28 -33.58 7.37
N ASP A 90 -25.34 -32.78 7.53
CA ASP A 90 -26.58 -32.88 6.76
C ASP A 90 -26.59 -32.00 5.49
N TYR A 91 -25.43 -31.53 5.03
CA TYR A 91 -25.35 -30.67 3.84
C TYR A 91 -25.82 -31.41 2.57
N ASP A 92 -26.70 -30.76 1.82
CA ASP A 92 -27.13 -31.22 0.49
C ASP A 92 -26.03 -31.04 -0.58
N GLU A 93 -26.31 -31.47 -1.81
CA GLU A 93 -25.35 -31.42 -2.93
C GLU A 93 -24.90 -29.98 -3.25
N GLU A 94 -25.80 -28.99 -3.22
CA GLU A 94 -25.46 -27.58 -3.45
C GLU A 94 -24.59 -27.03 -2.32
N GLN A 95 -24.93 -27.33 -1.07
CA GLN A 95 -24.18 -26.93 0.11
C GLN A 95 -22.79 -27.55 0.15
N ARG A 96 -22.63 -28.79 -0.33
CA ARG A 96 -21.31 -29.44 -0.50
C ARG A 96 -20.48 -28.76 -1.58
N CYS A 97 -21.09 -28.39 -2.71
CA CYS A 97 -20.41 -27.62 -3.76
C CYS A 97 -19.92 -26.26 -3.24
N ASP A 98 -20.78 -25.52 -2.52
CA ASP A 98 -20.41 -24.25 -1.89
C ASP A 98 -19.27 -24.42 -0.89
N GLN A 99 -19.35 -25.43 -0.01
CA GLN A 99 -18.30 -25.74 0.94
C GLN A 99 -16.97 -26.10 0.25
N GLY A 100 -17.01 -26.95 -0.77
CA GLY A 100 -15.83 -27.37 -1.54
C GLY A 100 -15.15 -26.17 -2.21
N LEU A 101 -15.94 -25.29 -2.84
CA LEU A 101 -15.42 -24.07 -3.48
C LEU A 101 -14.79 -23.12 -2.46
N ARG A 102 -15.44 -22.86 -1.33
CA ARG A 102 -14.89 -21.98 -0.28
C ARG A 102 -13.60 -22.52 0.33
N THR A 103 -13.56 -23.83 0.59
CA THR A 103 -12.38 -24.50 1.16
C THR A 103 -11.20 -24.40 0.21
N ALA A 104 -11.40 -24.74 -1.07
CA ALA A 104 -10.35 -24.66 -2.07
C ALA A 104 -9.90 -23.21 -2.35
N LEU A 105 -10.84 -22.27 -2.43
CA LEU A 105 -10.49 -20.86 -2.59
C LEU A 105 -9.69 -20.33 -1.39
N ALA A 106 -9.98 -20.80 -0.17
CA ALA A 106 -9.20 -20.45 1.01
C ALA A 106 -7.76 -21.00 0.93
N ILE A 107 -7.57 -22.25 0.47
CA ILE A 107 -6.23 -22.82 0.23
C ILE A 107 -5.45 -21.99 -0.80
N LEU A 108 -6.09 -21.65 -1.93
CA LEU A 108 -5.49 -20.86 -3.02
C LEU A 108 -5.19 -19.40 -2.66
N THR A 109 -5.69 -18.92 -1.52
CA THR A 109 -5.51 -17.53 -1.04
C THR A 109 -4.88 -17.48 0.34
N GLU A 110 -4.08 -18.50 0.65
CA GLU A 110 -3.32 -18.71 1.89
C GLU A 110 -4.14 -18.67 3.20
N GLY A 111 -5.47 -18.72 3.12
CA GLY A 111 -6.37 -18.54 4.25
C GLY A 111 -6.21 -17.16 4.91
N VAL A 112 -5.82 -16.12 4.16
CA VAL A 112 -5.61 -14.76 4.69
C VAL A 112 -6.74 -13.82 4.30
N VAL A 113 -7.21 -13.89 3.05
CA VAL A 113 -8.23 -12.98 2.53
C VAL A 113 -9.64 -13.39 2.93
N ALA A 114 -10.55 -12.41 3.04
CA ALA A 114 -11.95 -12.67 3.34
C ALA A 114 -12.76 -13.19 2.12
N ALA A 115 -12.13 -13.34 0.95
CA ALA A 115 -12.83 -13.71 -0.29
C ALA A 115 -13.61 -15.04 -0.25
N PRO A 116 -13.10 -16.12 0.38
CA PRO A 116 -13.87 -17.34 0.57
C PRO A 116 -15.14 -17.16 1.41
N LEU A 117 -15.20 -16.15 2.27
CA LEU A 117 -16.34 -15.85 3.13
C LEU A 117 -17.30 -14.84 2.48
N GLU A 118 -16.75 -13.77 1.92
CA GLU A 118 -17.51 -12.57 1.51
C GLU A 118 -17.56 -12.36 0.00
N GLY A 119 -16.59 -12.91 -0.75
CA GLY A 119 -16.48 -12.77 -2.20
C GLY A 119 -17.38 -13.75 -2.96
N ILE A 120 -17.68 -14.90 -2.36
CA ILE A 120 -18.64 -15.88 -2.87
C ILE A 120 -19.92 -15.80 -2.04
N SER A 121 -21.02 -15.42 -2.68
CA SER A 121 -22.35 -15.36 -2.06
C SER A 121 -22.89 -16.77 -1.80
N GLN A 122 -22.91 -17.60 -2.84
CA GLN A 122 -23.43 -18.97 -2.82
C GLN A 122 -23.01 -19.72 -4.11
N VAL A 123 -23.11 -21.04 -4.10
CA VAL A 123 -23.03 -21.90 -5.29
C VAL A 123 -24.38 -22.61 -5.45
N LYS A 124 -24.92 -22.64 -6.68
CA LYS A 124 -26.21 -23.29 -6.99
C LYS A 124 -26.09 -24.24 -8.18
N ILE A 125 -26.98 -25.22 -8.23
CA ILE A 125 -27.17 -26.11 -9.36
C ILE A 125 -28.46 -25.68 -10.09
N LYS A 126 -28.32 -25.20 -11.32
CA LYS A 126 -29.43 -24.68 -12.14
C LYS A 126 -29.63 -25.56 -13.37
N ASN A 127 -30.72 -25.33 -14.11
CA ASN A 127 -31.05 -26.07 -15.33
C ASN A 127 -30.83 -25.20 -16.57
N ASN A 128 -30.19 -25.77 -17.58
CA ASN A 128 -30.18 -25.25 -18.94
C ASN A 128 -31.56 -25.41 -19.59
N PHE A 129 -31.78 -24.71 -20.71
CA PHE A 129 -33.02 -24.81 -21.49
C PHE A 129 -33.24 -26.21 -22.11
N ASP A 130 -32.19 -27.02 -22.23
CA ASP A 130 -32.27 -28.44 -22.62
C ASP A 130 -32.52 -29.38 -21.42
N SER A 131 -32.82 -28.84 -20.24
CA SER A 131 -33.01 -29.56 -18.96
C SER A 131 -31.77 -30.23 -18.37
N THR A 132 -30.58 -30.01 -18.95
CA THR A 132 -29.32 -30.43 -18.32
C THR A 132 -29.01 -29.54 -17.13
N LYS A 133 -28.37 -30.09 -16.09
CA LYS A 133 -27.95 -29.31 -14.91
C LYS A 133 -26.59 -28.65 -15.18
N TYR A 134 -26.31 -27.52 -14.53
CA TYR A 134 -25.01 -26.85 -14.54
C TYR A 134 -24.76 -26.11 -13.20
N ILE A 135 -23.51 -25.72 -12.93
CA ILE A 135 -23.13 -24.96 -11.74
C ILE A 135 -23.16 -23.44 -12.00
N ALA A 136 -23.75 -22.69 -11.08
CA ALA A 136 -23.71 -21.23 -11.03
C ALA A 136 -22.98 -20.75 -9.77
N VAL A 137 -21.95 -19.93 -9.97
CA VAL A 137 -21.17 -19.32 -8.89
C VAL A 137 -21.62 -17.87 -8.72
N TYR A 138 -22.16 -17.53 -7.55
CA TYR A 138 -22.62 -16.18 -7.25
C TYR A 138 -21.50 -15.37 -6.60
N PHE A 139 -20.94 -14.43 -7.33
CA PHE A 139 -19.93 -13.49 -6.85
C PHE A 139 -20.56 -12.26 -6.19
N ALA A 140 -19.84 -11.71 -5.22
CA ALA A 140 -20.18 -10.45 -4.56
C ALA A 140 -19.05 -9.43 -4.72
N GLY A 141 -19.36 -8.14 -4.58
CA GLY A 141 -18.39 -7.05 -4.72
C GLY A 141 -17.06 -7.20 -3.95
N PRO A 142 -17.03 -7.77 -2.73
CA PRO A 142 -15.79 -8.04 -2.00
C PRO A 142 -14.76 -8.93 -2.72
N ILE A 143 -15.15 -9.67 -3.78
CA ILE A 143 -14.21 -10.47 -4.57
C ILE A 143 -13.07 -9.64 -5.17
N ARG A 144 -13.29 -8.34 -5.43
CA ARG A 144 -12.25 -7.44 -5.94
C ARG A 144 -11.01 -7.41 -5.05
N SER A 145 -11.22 -7.52 -3.73
CA SER A 145 -10.15 -7.50 -2.74
C SER A 145 -9.28 -8.76 -2.76
N ALA A 146 -9.78 -9.88 -3.29
CA ALA A 146 -9.01 -11.10 -3.51
C ALA A 146 -8.01 -10.96 -4.67
N GLY A 147 -8.25 -10.02 -5.58
CA GLY A 147 -7.53 -9.87 -6.84
C GLY A 147 -8.09 -10.76 -7.94
N GLY A 148 -7.79 -10.39 -9.19
CA GLY A 148 -8.31 -11.06 -10.39
C GLY A 148 -7.96 -12.56 -10.47
N THR A 149 -6.75 -12.94 -10.05
CA THR A 149 -6.32 -14.36 -10.10
C THR A 149 -7.18 -15.24 -9.20
N ALA A 150 -7.44 -14.84 -7.97
CA ALA A 150 -8.31 -15.60 -7.07
C ALA A 150 -9.76 -15.66 -7.59
N ALA A 151 -10.27 -14.57 -8.16
CA ALA A 151 -11.60 -14.54 -8.77
C ALA A 151 -11.71 -15.51 -9.96
N ALA A 152 -10.68 -15.57 -10.82
CA ALA A 152 -10.63 -16.51 -11.94
C ALA A 152 -10.49 -17.97 -11.48
N LEU A 153 -9.69 -18.22 -10.44
CA LEU A 153 -9.56 -19.55 -9.86
C LEU A 153 -10.87 -20.06 -9.26
N ALA A 154 -11.70 -19.18 -8.69
CA ALA A 154 -13.04 -19.56 -8.23
C ALA A 154 -13.95 -20.04 -9.39
N VAL A 155 -13.83 -19.44 -10.59
CA VAL A 155 -14.54 -19.91 -11.80
C VAL A 155 -14.01 -21.28 -12.23
N LEU A 156 -12.68 -21.46 -12.23
CA LEU A 156 -12.04 -22.73 -12.59
C LEU A 156 -12.36 -23.86 -11.59
N LEU A 157 -12.46 -23.53 -10.30
CA LEU A 157 -12.92 -24.45 -9.26
C LEU A 157 -14.36 -24.88 -9.49
N GLY A 158 -15.24 -23.97 -9.94
CA GLY A 158 -16.59 -24.31 -10.38
C GLY A 158 -16.59 -25.38 -11.48
N ASP A 159 -15.69 -25.26 -12.46
CA ASP A 159 -15.52 -26.25 -13.54
C ASP A 159 -15.03 -27.61 -13.01
N LYS A 160 -14.07 -27.62 -12.08
CA LYS A 160 -13.60 -28.86 -11.45
C LYS A 160 -14.70 -29.54 -10.63
N ILE A 161 -15.46 -28.75 -9.85
CA ILE A 161 -16.55 -29.26 -9.01
C ILE A 161 -17.64 -29.90 -9.89
N ARG A 162 -18.08 -29.24 -10.98
CA ARG A 162 -19.12 -29.83 -11.86
C ARG A 162 -18.68 -31.17 -12.45
N ARG A 163 -17.39 -31.32 -12.78
CA ARG A 163 -16.86 -32.58 -13.34
C ARG A 163 -16.82 -33.67 -12.29
N ALA A 164 -16.49 -33.32 -11.04
CA ALA A 164 -16.45 -34.26 -9.91
C ALA A 164 -17.83 -34.84 -9.57
N ILE A 165 -18.91 -34.07 -9.81
CA ILE A 165 -20.30 -34.50 -9.58
C ILE A 165 -21.04 -34.87 -10.89
N GLU A 166 -20.32 -34.96 -12.01
CA GLU A 166 -20.85 -35.40 -13.32
C GLU A 166 -22.02 -34.53 -13.87
N ILE A 167 -21.91 -33.20 -13.73
CA ILE A 167 -22.89 -32.22 -14.23
C ILE A 167 -22.40 -31.55 -15.53
N ASP A 168 -23.36 -31.17 -16.40
CA ASP A 168 -23.11 -30.60 -17.73
C ASP A 168 -22.60 -29.15 -17.68
N GLU A 169 -22.20 -28.61 -18.83
CA GLU A 169 -21.72 -27.25 -19.02
C GLU A 169 -22.86 -26.22 -19.06
N PHE A 170 -22.56 -25.00 -18.62
CA PHE A 170 -23.45 -23.86 -18.79
C PHE A 170 -23.60 -23.51 -20.28
N LYS A 171 -24.84 -23.44 -20.75
CA LYS A 171 -25.19 -23.09 -22.14
C LYS A 171 -25.96 -21.75 -22.13
N PRO A 172 -25.29 -20.60 -22.29
CA PRO A 172 -25.97 -19.30 -22.31
C PRO A 172 -26.80 -19.11 -23.58
N ILE A 173 -27.85 -18.29 -23.48
CA ILE A 173 -28.58 -17.79 -24.66
C ILE A 173 -28.07 -16.40 -25.06
N GLU A 174 -28.36 -15.97 -26.28
CA GLU A 174 -27.92 -14.67 -26.83
C GLU A 174 -28.26 -13.49 -25.89
N ASP A 175 -29.48 -13.44 -25.36
CA ASP A 175 -29.91 -12.36 -24.46
C ASP A 175 -29.11 -12.32 -23.15
N GLU A 176 -28.63 -13.46 -22.65
CA GLU A 176 -27.78 -13.53 -21.46
C GLU A 176 -26.36 -13.06 -21.78
N ILE A 177 -25.86 -13.33 -22.99
CA ILE A 177 -24.55 -12.89 -23.46
C ILE A 177 -24.55 -11.37 -23.65
N GLU A 178 -25.54 -10.82 -24.36
CA GLU A 178 -25.66 -9.37 -24.56
C GLU A 178 -25.90 -8.64 -23.24
N ARG A 179 -26.57 -9.28 -22.27
CA ARG A 179 -26.67 -8.77 -20.91
C ARG A 179 -25.29 -8.62 -20.22
N TYR A 180 -24.35 -9.54 -20.42
CA TYR A 180 -22.99 -9.37 -19.89
C TYR A 180 -22.27 -8.19 -20.56
N VAL A 181 -22.38 -8.04 -21.88
CA VAL A 181 -21.78 -6.93 -22.63
C VAL A 181 -22.32 -5.58 -22.11
N GLU A 182 -23.64 -5.45 -22.01
CA GLU A 182 -24.29 -4.25 -21.47
C GLU A 182 -23.84 -3.97 -20.03
N GLU A 183 -23.80 -4.98 -19.17
CA GLU A 183 -23.38 -4.81 -17.78
C GLU A 183 -21.93 -4.31 -17.69
N VAL A 184 -21.01 -4.79 -18.53
CA VAL A 184 -19.62 -4.31 -18.58
C VAL A 184 -19.55 -2.83 -18.97
N GLU A 185 -20.24 -2.44 -20.04
CA GLU A 185 -20.25 -1.05 -20.52
C GLU A 185 -20.86 -0.09 -19.50
N LEU A 186 -21.97 -0.48 -18.87
CA LEU A 186 -22.62 0.32 -17.83
C LEU A 186 -21.78 0.37 -16.55
N TYR A 187 -21.07 -0.70 -16.20
CA TYR A 187 -20.22 -0.72 -15.02
C TYR A 187 -19.04 0.24 -15.17
N GLU A 188 -18.36 0.25 -16.33
CA GLU A 188 -17.27 1.19 -16.58
C GLU A 188 -17.73 2.65 -16.66
N SER A 189 -18.88 2.90 -17.30
CA SER A 189 -19.37 4.26 -17.52
C SER A 189 -20.03 4.89 -16.29
N GLU A 190 -20.74 4.12 -15.46
CA GLU A 190 -21.57 4.64 -14.37
C GLU A 190 -21.11 4.22 -12.96
N VAL A 191 -20.29 3.17 -12.81
CA VAL A 191 -19.87 2.64 -11.49
C VAL A 191 -18.38 2.87 -11.23
N THR A 192 -17.50 2.20 -11.95
CA THR A 192 -16.05 2.28 -11.76
C THR A 192 -15.29 1.71 -12.95
N ASN A 193 -14.12 2.27 -13.25
CA ASN A 193 -13.23 1.75 -14.27
C ASN A 193 -12.73 0.34 -13.88
N LEU A 194 -12.75 -0.58 -14.84
CA LEU A 194 -12.11 -1.88 -14.73
C LEU A 194 -10.59 -1.72 -14.93
N GLN A 195 -9.82 -2.63 -14.35
CA GLN A 195 -8.36 -2.67 -14.59
C GLN A 195 -8.00 -3.04 -16.04
N TYR A 196 -8.90 -3.75 -16.71
CA TYR A 196 -8.84 -4.12 -18.11
C TYR A 196 -10.22 -3.85 -18.70
N SER A 197 -10.27 -3.05 -19.75
CA SER A 197 -11.51 -2.71 -20.46
C SER A 197 -11.62 -3.63 -21.69
N PRO A 198 -12.41 -4.71 -21.61
CA PRO A 198 -12.52 -5.68 -22.70
C PRO A 198 -13.36 -5.10 -23.83
N THR A 199 -13.15 -5.59 -25.06
CA THR A 199 -14.08 -5.30 -26.14
C THR A 199 -15.38 -6.10 -25.97
N PRO A 200 -16.52 -5.66 -26.54
CA PRO A 200 -17.74 -6.46 -26.54
C PRO A 200 -17.54 -7.89 -27.07
N GLU A 201 -16.72 -8.07 -28.11
CA GLU A 201 -16.39 -9.39 -28.65
C GLU A 201 -15.60 -10.25 -27.66
N GLU A 202 -14.67 -9.68 -26.90
CA GLU A 202 -13.94 -10.40 -25.86
C GLU A 202 -14.89 -10.89 -24.76
N VAL A 203 -15.90 -10.09 -24.39
CA VAL A 203 -16.94 -10.45 -23.42
C VAL A 203 -17.85 -11.55 -23.98
N ARG A 204 -18.32 -11.42 -25.23
CA ARG A 204 -19.11 -12.47 -25.90
C ARG A 204 -18.36 -13.79 -25.98
N PHE A 205 -17.07 -13.74 -26.33
CA PHE A 205 -16.23 -14.92 -26.42
C PHE A 205 -16.09 -15.59 -25.05
N ALA A 206 -15.85 -14.83 -23.97
CA ALA A 206 -15.79 -15.37 -22.62
C ALA A 206 -17.12 -16.00 -22.20
N ALA A 207 -18.22 -15.27 -22.37
CA ALA A 207 -19.55 -15.73 -21.96
C ALA A 207 -19.93 -17.06 -22.63
N ASN A 208 -19.55 -17.26 -23.90
CA ASN A 208 -19.84 -18.50 -24.65
C ASN A 208 -18.98 -19.71 -24.25
N HIS A 209 -17.77 -19.50 -23.71
CA HIS A 209 -16.81 -20.59 -23.48
C HIS A 209 -16.61 -20.95 -22.00
N ILE A 210 -17.03 -20.10 -21.07
CA ILE A 210 -16.94 -20.42 -19.63
C ILE A 210 -17.99 -21.51 -19.30
N PRO A 211 -17.57 -22.70 -18.81
CA PRO A 211 -18.46 -23.86 -18.64
C PRO A 211 -19.36 -23.79 -17.40
N VAL A 212 -19.27 -22.72 -16.62
CA VAL A 212 -20.09 -22.45 -15.42
C VAL A 212 -20.68 -21.06 -15.51
N GLU A 213 -21.84 -20.83 -14.90
CA GLU A 213 -22.46 -19.50 -14.89
C GLU A 213 -21.74 -18.59 -13.89
N VAL A 214 -21.08 -17.54 -14.40
CA VAL A 214 -20.47 -16.47 -13.59
C VAL A 214 -21.53 -15.41 -13.29
N THR A 215 -22.26 -15.58 -12.18
CA THR A 215 -23.36 -14.69 -11.80
C THR A 215 -23.13 -14.06 -10.43
N GLY A 216 -24.11 -13.38 -9.86
CA GLY A 216 -23.94 -12.69 -8.59
C GLY A 216 -25.17 -11.94 -8.10
N GLU A 217 -25.10 -11.51 -6.85
CA GLU A 217 -26.10 -10.59 -6.28
C GLU A 217 -26.00 -9.21 -6.95
N GLN A 218 -27.07 -8.42 -6.85
CA GLN A 218 -27.03 -7.01 -7.23
C GLN A 218 -25.97 -6.27 -6.40
N THR A 219 -24.99 -5.65 -7.06
CA THR A 219 -24.01 -4.78 -6.39
C THR A 219 -24.41 -3.31 -6.45
N ASP A 220 -24.92 -2.88 -7.60
CA ASP A 220 -25.18 -1.47 -7.90
C ASP A 220 -26.63 -1.28 -8.35
N ALA A 221 -27.22 -0.14 -8.01
CA ALA A 221 -28.61 0.19 -8.37
C ALA A 221 -28.69 0.89 -9.74
N VAL A 222 -28.11 0.25 -10.75
CA VAL A 222 -28.12 0.69 -12.15
C VAL A 222 -28.91 -0.35 -12.94
N GLU A 223 -30.06 0.06 -13.51
CA GLU A 223 -30.91 -0.82 -14.29
C GLU A 223 -30.31 -1.07 -15.68
N VAL A 224 -30.49 -2.30 -16.16
CA VAL A 224 -30.11 -2.77 -17.50
C VAL A 224 -31.31 -2.81 -18.46
N SER A 225 -31.06 -2.94 -19.76
CA SER A 225 -32.08 -3.06 -20.80
C SER A 225 -32.50 -4.51 -21.06
N HIS A 226 -31.57 -5.47 -20.98
CA HIS A 226 -31.88 -6.91 -21.06
C HIS A 226 -32.46 -7.42 -19.73
N ARG A 227 -33.77 -7.18 -19.52
CA ARG A 227 -34.48 -7.43 -18.25
C ARG A 227 -35.22 -8.77 -18.20
N ASP A 228 -35.48 -9.23 -16.98
CA ASP A 228 -36.38 -10.33 -16.64
C ASP A 228 -35.99 -11.68 -17.29
N LEU A 229 -34.67 -11.91 -17.42
CA LEU A 229 -34.14 -13.19 -17.88
C LEU A 229 -34.42 -14.28 -16.85
N GLU A 230 -34.91 -15.44 -17.29
CA GLU A 230 -35.39 -16.53 -16.40
C GLU A 230 -34.34 -16.98 -15.37
N ARG A 231 -33.07 -17.00 -15.78
CA ARG A 231 -31.95 -17.43 -14.94
C ARG A 231 -31.26 -16.29 -14.19
N VAL A 232 -31.62 -15.02 -14.40
CA VAL A 232 -30.97 -13.87 -13.75
C VAL A 232 -31.97 -13.15 -12.84
N GLU A 233 -31.78 -13.24 -11.53
CA GLU A 233 -32.78 -12.79 -10.53
C GLU A 233 -32.82 -11.26 -10.34
N THR A 234 -31.99 -10.51 -11.04
CA THR A 234 -31.89 -9.05 -10.92
C THR A 234 -31.81 -8.34 -12.27
N ASN A 235 -32.44 -7.18 -12.33
CA ASN A 235 -32.39 -6.24 -13.46
C ASN A 235 -31.34 -5.13 -13.26
N ASN A 236 -30.39 -5.35 -12.36
CA ASN A 236 -29.33 -4.40 -12.08
C ASN A 236 -27.95 -5.05 -12.26
N ILE A 237 -26.92 -4.22 -12.31
CA ILE A 237 -25.53 -4.67 -12.49
C ILE A 237 -25.06 -5.61 -11.36
N ARG A 238 -24.40 -6.70 -11.76
CA ARG A 238 -23.78 -7.72 -10.91
C ARG A 238 -22.26 -7.56 -10.93
N GLY A 239 -21.74 -6.49 -10.33
CA GLY A 239 -20.33 -6.12 -10.40
C GLY A 239 -19.36 -7.23 -9.95
N GLY A 240 -19.73 -8.07 -8.98
CA GLY A 240 -18.91 -9.23 -8.57
C GLY A 240 -18.66 -10.21 -9.71
N ALA A 241 -19.69 -10.50 -10.52
CA ALA A 241 -19.60 -11.39 -11.67
C ALA A 241 -18.70 -10.79 -12.76
N LEU A 242 -18.88 -9.49 -13.05
CA LEU A 242 -18.07 -8.77 -14.03
C LEU A 242 -16.60 -8.76 -13.66
N LEU A 243 -16.29 -8.56 -12.38
CA LEU A 243 -14.91 -8.59 -11.89
C LEU A 243 -14.27 -9.97 -12.07
N ALA A 244 -14.99 -11.05 -11.75
CA ALA A 244 -14.49 -12.42 -11.91
C ALA A 244 -14.26 -12.79 -13.39
N MET A 245 -15.18 -12.37 -14.27
CA MET A 245 -15.06 -12.62 -15.71
C MET A 245 -13.96 -11.75 -16.35
N VAL A 246 -13.99 -10.43 -16.12
CA VAL A 246 -13.13 -9.47 -16.82
C VAL A 246 -11.77 -9.29 -16.16
N GLU A 247 -11.72 -8.85 -14.90
CA GLU A 247 -10.45 -8.67 -14.16
C GLU A 247 -9.85 -10.04 -13.76
N GLY A 248 -10.65 -11.10 -13.76
CA GLY A 248 -10.20 -12.47 -13.54
C GLY A 248 -9.87 -13.21 -14.83
N VAL A 249 -10.85 -13.90 -15.42
CA VAL A 249 -10.64 -14.86 -16.52
C VAL A 249 -9.98 -14.20 -17.74
N ILE A 250 -10.49 -13.05 -18.20
CA ILE A 250 -9.96 -12.38 -19.40
C ILE A 250 -8.58 -11.77 -19.11
N GLN A 251 -8.47 -10.90 -18.11
CA GLN A 251 -7.21 -10.20 -17.79
C GLN A 251 -6.08 -11.16 -17.39
N LYS A 252 -6.39 -12.28 -16.70
CA LYS A 252 -5.41 -13.26 -16.21
C LYS A 252 -5.34 -14.52 -17.07
N SER A 253 -5.90 -14.50 -18.27
CA SER A 253 -5.99 -15.64 -19.19
C SER A 253 -4.71 -16.47 -19.29
N LYS A 254 -3.53 -15.84 -19.46
CA LYS A 254 -2.23 -16.53 -19.54
C LYS A 254 -1.89 -17.35 -18.28
N LYS A 255 -2.14 -16.82 -17.08
CA LYS A 255 -1.85 -17.53 -15.81
C LYS A 255 -2.86 -18.65 -15.60
N ILE A 256 -4.13 -18.41 -15.94
CA ILE A 256 -5.21 -19.40 -15.79
C ILE A 256 -5.04 -20.57 -16.76
N HIS A 257 -4.62 -20.30 -18.00
CA HIS A 257 -4.30 -21.34 -19.00
C HIS A 257 -3.18 -22.28 -18.52
N LYS A 258 -2.10 -21.74 -17.94
CA LYS A 258 -1.03 -22.56 -17.35
C LYS A 258 -1.56 -23.50 -16.26
N ILE A 259 -2.41 -22.99 -15.37
CA ILE A 259 -2.98 -23.76 -14.26
C ILE A 259 -3.99 -24.80 -14.77
N SER A 260 -4.86 -24.44 -15.72
CA SER A 260 -5.82 -25.38 -16.30
C SER A 260 -5.14 -26.56 -16.99
N ASN A 261 -4.02 -26.32 -17.68
CA ASN A 261 -3.26 -27.35 -18.38
C ASN A 261 -2.60 -28.33 -17.42
N ASN A 262 -2.03 -27.83 -16.32
CA ASN A 262 -1.48 -28.69 -15.26
C ASN A 262 -2.57 -29.59 -14.64
N LEU A 263 -3.79 -29.09 -14.51
CA LEU A 263 -4.92 -29.80 -13.91
C LEU A 263 -5.71 -30.67 -14.91
N GLY A 264 -5.33 -30.70 -16.20
CA GLY A 264 -6.03 -31.45 -17.25
C GLY A 264 -7.45 -30.94 -17.56
N LEU A 265 -7.71 -29.64 -17.36
CA LEU A 265 -8.99 -29.00 -17.66
C LEU A 265 -9.04 -28.48 -19.11
N ASN A 266 -10.22 -28.46 -19.72
CA ASN A 266 -10.39 -28.10 -21.14
C ASN A 266 -10.60 -26.59 -21.31
N TRP A 267 -9.54 -25.80 -21.19
CA TRP A 267 -9.56 -24.32 -21.26
C TRP A 267 -8.60 -23.75 -22.33
N GLU A 268 -8.30 -24.53 -23.37
CA GLU A 268 -7.37 -24.12 -24.44
C GLU A 268 -7.82 -22.85 -25.21
N TRP A 269 -9.12 -22.54 -25.18
CA TRP A 269 -9.69 -21.33 -25.79
C TRP A 269 -9.13 -20.02 -25.20
N LEU A 270 -8.58 -20.04 -23.97
CA LEU A 270 -7.94 -18.86 -23.36
C LEU A 270 -6.71 -18.37 -24.13
N THR A 271 -6.12 -19.22 -24.98
CA THR A 271 -4.98 -18.83 -25.84
C THR A 271 -5.35 -17.74 -26.85
N GLU A 272 -6.63 -17.59 -27.21
CA GLU A 272 -7.11 -16.54 -28.11
C GLU A 272 -6.91 -15.13 -27.51
N TYR A 273 -7.03 -14.97 -26.18
CA TYR A 273 -6.72 -13.70 -25.50
C TYR A 273 -5.22 -13.41 -25.40
N SER A 274 -4.38 -14.43 -25.58
CA SER A 274 -2.92 -14.30 -25.49
C SER A 274 -2.26 -13.99 -26.83
N LYS A 275 -2.99 -14.07 -27.96
CA LYS A 275 -2.46 -13.72 -29.28
C LYS A 275 -2.32 -12.19 -29.40
N PRO A 276 -1.16 -11.66 -29.85
CA PRO A 276 -1.06 -10.25 -30.16
C PRO A 276 -2.09 -9.91 -31.25
N LYS A 277 -2.88 -8.85 -31.02
CA LYS A 277 -3.88 -8.38 -31.98
C LYS A 277 -3.17 -8.04 -33.29
N LYS A 278 -3.45 -8.79 -34.36
CA LYS A 278 -3.13 -8.35 -35.72
C LYS A 278 -4.08 -7.20 -36.03
N GLU A 279 -3.59 -5.97 -36.02
CA GLU A 279 -4.34 -4.87 -36.62
C GLU A 279 -4.40 -5.12 -38.12
N GLU A 280 -5.60 -5.38 -38.63
CA GLU A 280 -5.91 -5.17 -40.04
C GLU A 280 -5.95 -3.66 -40.29
N SER A 281 -4.80 -3.07 -40.61
CA SER A 281 -4.77 -1.82 -41.36
C SER A 281 -3.62 -1.83 -42.36
N SER A 282 -3.95 -1.37 -43.56
CA SER A 282 -3.24 -1.48 -44.82
C SER A 282 -1.88 -0.79 -44.86
N ASP A 283 -0.94 -1.43 -45.58
CA ASP A 283 0.30 -0.90 -46.18
C ASP A 283 0.47 0.62 -46.13
N SER A 284 1.29 1.09 -45.18
CA SER A 284 2.22 2.19 -45.43
C SER A 284 3.38 2.10 -44.45
N SER A 285 4.58 1.92 -45.01
CA SER A 285 5.85 1.86 -44.32
C SER A 285 6.28 3.27 -43.87
N GLU A 286 5.86 3.68 -42.68
CA GLU A 286 6.57 4.64 -41.84
C GLU A 286 6.44 4.17 -40.39
N GLU A 287 7.59 3.88 -39.76
CA GLU A 287 7.73 3.59 -38.34
C GLU A 287 7.22 4.80 -37.53
N SER A 288 5.93 4.80 -37.23
CA SER A 288 5.39 5.55 -36.11
C SER A 288 5.34 4.60 -34.93
N GLU A 289 6.42 4.59 -34.14
CA GLU A 289 6.36 4.11 -32.77
C GLU A 289 5.23 4.87 -32.07
N ILE A 290 4.08 4.22 -31.89
CA ILE A 290 3.07 4.69 -30.94
C ILE A 290 3.71 4.49 -29.56
N VAL A 291 4.53 5.46 -29.13
CA VAL A 291 5.09 5.50 -27.78
C VAL A 291 3.91 5.64 -26.83
N HIS A 292 3.48 4.52 -26.25
CA HIS A 292 2.52 4.54 -25.17
C HIS A 292 3.14 5.31 -23.98
N GLU A 293 2.64 6.52 -23.71
CA GLU A 293 3.09 7.32 -22.57
C GLU A 293 3.03 6.51 -21.26
N PRO A 294 4.07 6.56 -20.41
CA PRO A 294 4.09 5.82 -19.15
C PRO A 294 2.91 6.14 -18.24
N LYS A 295 2.29 5.10 -17.66
CA LYS A 295 1.05 5.22 -16.85
C LYS A 295 1.19 6.12 -15.61
N TYR A 296 2.40 6.29 -15.06
CA TYR A 296 2.58 7.02 -13.80
C TYR A 296 2.27 8.53 -13.92
N ILE A 297 2.46 9.12 -15.11
CA ILE A 297 2.32 10.55 -15.40
C ILE A 297 0.95 10.93 -16.01
N GLN A 298 0.15 9.95 -16.44
CA GLN A 298 -1.16 10.21 -17.07
C GLN A 298 -2.14 10.96 -16.13
N ASP A 299 -2.20 10.56 -14.85
CA ASP A 299 -3.15 11.14 -13.88
C ASP A 299 -2.47 12.03 -12.82
N ILE A 300 -2.18 13.29 -13.18
CA ILE A 300 -1.56 14.26 -12.24
C ILE A 300 -2.63 14.94 -11.38
N ILE A 301 -2.72 14.50 -10.13
CA ILE A 301 -3.58 15.11 -9.12
C ILE A 301 -2.90 16.37 -8.57
N GLY A 302 -3.68 17.41 -8.30
CA GLY A 302 -3.16 18.61 -7.63
C GLY A 302 -2.61 18.28 -6.23
N GLY A 303 -1.48 18.88 -5.87
CA GLY A 303 -0.72 18.63 -4.65
C GLY A 303 0.11 17.34 -4.67
N ARG A 304 0.37 16.78 -5.85
CA ARG A 304 1.16 15.55 -6.07
C ARG A 304 2.22 15.86 -7.13
N PRO A 305 3.38 16.42 -6.73
CA PRO A 305 4.37 16.87 -7.70
C PRO A 305 4.95 15.73 -8.52
N VAL A 306 5.21 16.02 -9.79
CA VAL A 306 6.11 15.24 -10.64
C VAL A 306 7.53 15.63 -10.26
N LEU A 307 8.39 14.64 -10.11
CA LEU A 307 9.81 14.85 -9.79
C LEU A 307 10.71 14.51 -10.99
N GLY A 308 10.23 13.71 -11.94
CA GLY A 308 10.92 13.52 -13.22
C GLY A 308 9.98 13.01 -14.30
N HIS A 309 10.11 13.55 -15.51
CA HIS A 309 9.49 13.01 -16.72
C HIS A 309 10.17 11.69 -17.13
N PRO A 310 9.53 10.89 -18.00
CA PRO A 310 10.03 9.59 -18.39
C PRO A 310 11.46 9.65 -18.91
N SER A 311 12.36 8.89 -18.30
CA SER A 311 13.78 8.80 -18.67
C SER A 311 14.50 10.16 -18.82
N GLU A 312 13.98 11.21 -18.17
CA GLU A 312 14.48 12.59 -18.35
C GLU A 312 15.76 12.83 -17.54
N LYS A 313 16.73 13.51 -18.17
CA LYS A 313 18.06 13.77 -17.59
C LYS A 313 17.98 14.65 -16.34
N GLY A 314 18.57 14.17 -15.25
CA GLY A 314 18.51 14.85 -13.95
C GLY A 314 17.40 14.36 -13.02
N GLY A 315 16.59 13.38 -13.49
CA GLY A 315 15.74 12.58 -12.63
C GLY A 315 16.56 11.73 -11.66
N PHE A 316 15.91 10.74 -11.03
CA PHE A 316 16.64 9.79 -10.20
C PHE A 316 17.47 8.86 -11.06
N ARG A 317 18.75 8.71 -10.74
CA ARG A 317 19.62 7.72 -11.40
C ARG A 317 19.33 6.33 -10.84
N LEU A 318 19.19 5.34 -11.71
CA LEU A 318 19.04 3.94 -11.30
C LEU A 318 20.35 3.42 -10.70
N ARG A 319 20.30 2.93 -9.46
CA ARG A 319 21.38 2.15 -8.81
C ARG A 319 20.79 0.85 -8.29
N TYR A 320 21.34 -0.28 -8.72
CA TYR A 320 20.91 -1.58 -8.20
C TYR A 320 21.49 -1.81 -6.81
N GLY A 321 20.63 -2.27 -5.91
CA GLY A 321 21.04 -2.62 -4.56
C GLY A 321 19.88 -2.67 -3.60
N ARG A 322 20.16 -3.16 -2.40
CA ARG A 322 19.20 -3.30 -1.33
C ARG A 322 19.84 -2.85 -0.02
N SER A 323 19.22 -1.88 0.62
CA SER A 323 19.47 -1.54 2.02
C SER A 323 18.58 -2.37 2.95
N ARG A 324 18.98 -2.45 4.22
CA ARG A 324 18.21 -3.12 5.29
C ARG A 324 16.74 -2.68 5.42
N ASN A 325 16.39 -1.50 4.93
CA ASN A 325 15.03 -0.93 4.94
C ASN A 325 14.34 -0.86 3.57
N THR A 326 14.90 -1.50 2.52
CA THR A 326 14.35 -1.53 1.15
C THR A 326 14.03 -2.95 0.68
N GLY A 327 13.37 -3.08 -0.48
CA GLY A 327 12.79 -4.32 -1.00
C GLY A 327 11.27 -4.36 -0.76
N LEU A 328 10.57 -5.38 -1.25
CA LEU A 328 9.11 -5.52 -1.11
C LEU A 328 8.35 -4.24 -1.53
N ALA A 329 8.68 -3.70 -2.70
CA ALA A 329 8.19 -2.43 -3.24
C ALA A 329 8.62 -1.17 -2.48
N THR A 330 9.72 -1.20 -1.71
CA THR A 330 10.33 -0.01 -1.11
C THR A 330 11.69 0.31 -1.72
N MET A 331 11.92 1.58 -2.05
CA MET A 331 13.13 2.07 -2.71
C MET A 331 13.88 3.09 -1.86
N GLY A 332 15.20 3.07 -1.96
CA GLY A 332 16.08 3.96 -1.19
C GLY A 332 16.28 5.30 -1.89
N VAL A 333 16.17 6.40 -1.15
CA VAL A 333 16.47 7.76 -1.63
C VAL A 333 17.35 8.46 -0.60
N HIS A 334 18.28 9.30 -1.08
CA HIS A 334 19.15 10.05 -0.20
C HIS A 334 18.34 11.01 0.71
N PRO A 335 18.55 11.02 2.05
CA PRO A 335 17.78 11.86 2.97
C PRO A 335 17.81 13.36 2.65
N ALA A 336 18.93 13.84 2.09
CA ALA A 336 19.05 15.23 1.67
C ALA A 336 18.13 15.57 0.49
N THR A 337 17.94 14.65 -0.46
CA THR A 337 16.94 14.80 -1.55
C THR A 337 15.54 14.89 -0.97
N MET A 338 15.20 14.01 -0.03
CA MET A 338 13.88 14.04 0.62
C MET A 338 13.65 15.39 1.33
N ALA A 339 14.66 15.89 2.05
CA ALA A 339 14.59 17.16 2.77
C ALA A 339 14.53 18.38 1.84
N LEU A 340 15.22 18.34 0.70
CA LEU A 340 15.21 19.40 -0.31
C LEU A 340 13.83 19.51 -0.98
N LEU A 341 13.24 18.38 -1.35
CA LEU A 341 11.94 18.33 -2.02
C LEU A 341 10.77 18.58 -1.06
N GLU A 342 10.91 18.21 0.23
CA GLU A 342 9.91 18.26 1.31
C GLU A 342 8.59 17.49 1.09
N PHE A 343 8.24 17.16 -0.15
CA PHE A 343 7.11 16.30 -0.47
C PHE A 343 7.39 14.82 -0.24
N LEU A 344 8.66 14.44 -0.13
CA LEU A 344 9.06 13.09 0.28
C LEU A 344 9.33 13.06 1.79
N ALA A 345 8.61 12.19 2.45
CA ALA A 345 8.88 11.75 3.82
C ALA A 345 9.04 10.23 3.83
N VAL A 346 9.61 9.69 4.92
CA VAL A 346 9.77 8.24 5.09
C VAL A 346 8.39 7.57 5.00
N GLY A 347 8.22 6.67 4.02
CA GLY A 347 6.97 5.99 3.69
C GLY A 347 6.02 6.74 2.75
N THR A 348 6.44 7.88 2.18
CA THR A 348 5.68 8.50 1.08
C THR A 348 5.71 7.58 -0.14
N GLN A 349 4.57 7.40 -0.79
CA GLN A 349 4.50 6.66 -2.04
C GLN A 349 5.12 7.49 -3.18
N LEU A 350 5.96 6.89 -4.01
CA LEU A 350 6.22 7.35 -5.37
C LEU A 350 5.53 6.43 -6.36
N LYS A 351 4.97 7.01 -7.42
CA LYS A 351 4.69 6.28 -8.65
C LYS A 351 5.88 6.48 -9.58
N ILE A 352 6.32 5.39 -10.21
CA ILE A 352 7.56 5.35 -10.96
C ILE A 352 7.32 4.82 -12.37
N GLU A 353 8.28 5.07 -13.24
CA GLU A 353 8.30 4.59 -14.62
C GLU A 353 8.54 3.08 -14.70
N TYR A 354 9.55 2.58 -13.97
CA TYR A 354 9.94 1.17 -13.86
C TYR A 354 10.69 0.95 -12.53
N PRO A 355 10.82 -0.31 -12.04
CA PRO A 355 10.21 -1.54 -12.54
C PRO A 355 8.73 -1.74 -12.15
N GLY A 356 8.22 -1.01 -11.16
CA GLY A 356 6.87 -1.19 -10.60
C GLY A 356 5.92 -0.02 -10.85
N LYS A 357 4.68 -0.12 -10.34
CA LYS A 357 3.68 0.96 -10.44
C LYS A 357 3.76 1.98 -9.30
N GLY A 358 4.24 1.53 -8.14
CA GLY A 358 4.32 2.33 -6.93
C GLY A 358 5.34 1.73 -5.98
N ASN A 359 5.97 2.59 -5.18
CA ASN A 359 6.85 2.19 -4.11
C ASN A 359 6.72 3.15 -2.92
N CYS A 360 7.10 2.72 -1.73
CA CYS A 360 7.44 3.66 -0.65
C CYS A 360 8.90 4.09 -0.75
N VAL A 361 9.19 5.32 -0.33
CA VAL A 361 10.58 5.80 -0.19
C VAL A 361 11.08 5.75 1.25
N VAL A 362 12.33 5.33 1.41
CA VAL A 362 13.03 5.26 2.69
C VAL A 362 14.43 5.87 2.59
N PRO A 363 15.02 6.32 3.71
CA PRO A 363 16.32 6.97 3.71
C PRO A 363 17.47 5.96 3.54
N VAL A 364 18.34 6.21 2.56
CA VAL A 364 19.64 5.54 2.39
C VAL A 364 20.69 6.61 2.11
N ASP A 365 21.64 6.81 3.01
CA ASP A 365 22.64 7.88 2.91
C ASP A 365 23.99 7.43 2.35
N SER A 366 24.14 6.15 2.01
CA SER A 366 25.32 5.64 1.30
C SER A 366 25.29 5.92 -0.21
N ILE A 367 24.14 6.29 -0.78
CA ILE A 367 23.97 6.54 -2.23
C ILE A 367 24.16 8.02 -2.58
N GLU A 368 24.26 8.35 -3.88
CA GLU A 368 24.56 9.72 -4.29
C GLU A 368 23.43 10.72 -3.95
N ALA A 369 23.88 11.85 -3.39
CA ALA A 369 23.10 13.00 -2.99
C ALA A 369 22.65 13.88 -4.19
N PRO A 370 21.69 14.80 -3.98
CA PRO A 370 21.25 15.70 -5.05
C PRO A 370 22.28 16.80 -5.31
N THR A 371 22.35 17.24 -6.56
CA THR A 371 23.19 18.36 -6.99
C THR A 371 22.31 19.55 -7.37
N VAL A 372 22.62 20.72 -6.80
CA VAL A 372 21.81 21.93 -6.95
C VAL A 372 22.63 23.12 -7.43
N LYS A 373 21.94 24.06 -8.08
CA LYS A 373 22.44 25.39 -8.41
C LYS A 373 21.82 26.43 -7.48
N LEU A 374 22.66 27.24 -6.87
CA LEU A 374 22.27 28.31 -5.95
C LEU A 374 22.09 29.65 -6.67
N LYS A 375 21.41 30.61 -6.02
CA LYS A 375 21.16 31.97 -6.53
C LYS A 375 22.43 32.75 -6.88
N ASN A 376 23.53 32.47 -6.17
CA ASN A 376 24.83 33.08 -6.42
C ASN A 376 25.59 32.43 -7.60
N GLY A 377 25.02 31.39 -8.22
CA GLY A 377 25.61 30.66 -9.34
C GLY A 377 26.46 29.45 -8.95
N ASP A 378 26.66 29.21 -7.64
CA ASP A 378 27.39 28.05 -7.13
C ASP A 378 26.63 26.75 -7.44
N VAL A 379 27.37 25.69 -7.77
CA VAL A 379 26.86 24.32 -7.90
C VAL A 379 27.41 23.48 -6.76
N VAL A 380 26.51 22.88 -5.98
CA VAL A 380 26.83 22.21 -4.72
C VAL A 380 26.10 20.88 -4.64
N ILE A 381 26.81 19.84 -4.18
CA ILE A 381 26.22 18.56 -3.80
C ILE A 381 25.76 18.65 -2.34
N ILE A 382 24.51 18.28 -2.07
CA ILE A 382 23.92 18.38 -0.74
C ILE A 382 23.98 17.03 -0.02
N ASN A 383 25.03 16.80 0.77
CA ASN A 383 25.29 15.50 1.40
C ASN A 383 24.57 15.30 2.74
N SER A 384 23.83 16.27 3.27
CA SER A 384 23.12 16.10 4.54
C SER A 384 21.78 16.81 4.61
N VAL A 385 20.88 16.29 5.46
CA VAL A 385 19.59 16.91 5.77
C VAL A 385 19.76 18.32 6.34
N LYS A 386 20.81 18.56 7.13
CA LYS A 386 21.10 19.88 7.70
C LYS A 386 21.43 20.88 6.59
N GLN A 387 22.36 20.53 5.71
CA GLN A 387 22.75 21.35 4.56
C GLN A 387 21.56 21.60 3.63
N ALA A 388 20.72 20.57 3.37
CA ALA A 388 19.51 20.71 2.57
C ALA A 388 18.58 21.79 3.13
N ARG A 389 18.35 21.80 4.45
CA ARG A 389 17.48 22.79 5.11
C ARG A 389 18.06 24.21 5.08
N GLU A 390 19.37 24.34 5.21
CA GLU A 390 20.07 25.63 5.20
C GLU A 390 20.05 26.27 3.80
N LEU A 391 20.40 25.50 2.75
CA LEU A 391 20.55 26.01 1.39
C LEU A 391 19.24 26.07 0.58
N LYS A 392 18.16 25.40 1.02
CA LYS A 392 16.90 25.27 0.27
C LYS A 392 16.35 26.58 -0.31
N LYS A 393 16.44 27.67 0.45
CA LYS A 393 15.90 28.99 0.03
C LYS A 393 16.73 29.63 -1.08
N ASP A 394 17.97 29.20 -1.22
CA ASP A 394 18.92 29.70 -2.21
C ASP A 394 19.01 28.81 -3.45
N VAL A 395 18.38 27.62 -3.43
CA VAL A 395 18.29 26.75 -4.60
C VAL A 395 17.40 27.36 -5.67
N VAL A 396 17.98 27.55 -6.87
CA VAL A 396 17.29 28.01 -8.07
C VAL A 396 16.91 26.84 -8.96
N GLU A 397 17.80 25.85 -9.09
CA GLU A 397 17.61 24.69 -9.93
C GLU A 397 18.18 23.45 -9.25
N ILE A 398 17.45 22.34 -9.32
CA ILE A 398 17.90 21.01 -8.92
C ILE A 398 18.33 20.32 -10.21
N LEU A 399 19.64 20.21 -10.39
CA LEU A 399 20.25 19.67 -11.59
C LEU A 399 20.11 18.14 -11.61
N PHE A 400 20.31 17.50 -10.46
CA PHE A 400 20.19 16.06 -10.29
C PHE A 400 19.50 15.75 -8.97
N LEU A 401 18.52 14.85 -8.99
CA LEU A 401 17.85 14.36 -7.77
C LEU A 401 18.74 13.41 -6.94
N GLY A 402 19.78 12.85 -7.55
CA GLY A 402 20.64 11.83 -6.96
C GLY A 402 20.16 10.42 -7.32
N ASP A 403 20.56 9.45 -6.51
CA ASP A 403 20.28 8.03 -6.75
C ASP A 403 18.89 7.63 -6.24
N MET A 404 18.30 6.65 -6.93
CA MET A 404 17.28 5.77 -6.38
C MET A 404 17.81 4.35 -6.33
N LEU A 405 17.87 3.80 -5.11
CA LEU A 405 18.31 2.44 -4.87
C LEU A 405 17.14 1.47 -5.11
N VAL A 406 17.30 0.58 -6.09
CA VAL A 406 16.26 -0.38 -6.50
C VAL A 406 16.78 -1.80 -6.36
N ALA A 407 16.06 -2.63 -5.60
CA ALA A 407 16.38 -4.05 -5.44
C ALA A 407 16.11 -4.80 -6.76
N PHE A 408 16.92 -5.81 -7.06
CA PHE A 408 16.74 -6.64 -8.26
C PHE A 408 15.43 -7.43 -8.19
N GLY A 409 15.04 -7.87 -6.99
CA GLY A 409 13.74 -8.50 -6.74
C GLY A 409 12.53 -7.74 -7.30
N GLU A 410 12.59 -6.41 -7.36
CA GLU A 410 11.52 -5.58 -7.93
C GLU A 410 11.40 -5.75 -9.44
N PHE A 411 12.53 -5.90 -10.14
CA PHE A 411 12.53 -6.20 -11.58
C PHE A 411 12.03 -7.62 -11.83
N LEU A 412 12.48 -8.59 -11.03
CA LEU A 412 12.06 -9.99 -11.13
C LEU A 412 10.54 -10.12 -10.95
N ARG A 413 9.98 -9.53 -9.89
CA ARG A 413 8.54 -9.55 -9.59
C ARG A 413 7.70 -8.95 -10.71
N ASN A 414 8.11 -7.77 -11.21
CA ASN A 414 7.37 -7.07 -12.27
C ASN A 414 7.67 -7.61 -13.67
N ASN A 415 8.65 -8.52 -13.80
CA ASN A 415 9.16 -9.08 -15.05
C ASN A 415 9.47 -7.97 -16.09
N GLN A 416 10.06 -6.87 -15.61
CA GLN A 416 10.53 -5.78 -16.47
C GLN A 416 11.96 -6.07 -16.92
N PRO A 417 12.33 -5.75 -18.17
CA PRO A 417 13.72 -5.81 -18.60
C PRO A 417 14.62 -4.99 -17.67
N LEU A 418 15.83 -5.50 -17.44
CA LEU A 418 16.85 -4.77 -16.73
C LEU A 418 17.32 -3.60 -17.59
N TYR A 419 17.60 -2.48 -16.93
CA TYR A 419 18.25 -1.33 -17.53
C TYR A 419 19.72 -1.29 -17.11
N PRO A 420 20.61 -0.67 -17.91
CA PRO A 420 22.01 -0.51 -17.53
C PRO A 420 22.15 0.18 -16.18
N SER A 421 22.97 -0.39 -15.30
CA SER A 421 23.26 0.21 -13.99
C SER A 421 24.02 1.53 -14.14
N GLY A 422 23.74 2.50 -13.26
CA GLY A 422 24.65 3.62 -13.01
C GLY A 422 26.04 3.14 -12.62
N TRP A 423 27.08 3.86 -13.06
CA TRP A 423 28.45 3.61 -12.62
C TRP A 423 28.63 4.02 -11.16
N CYS A 424 28.95 3.05 -10.31
CA CYS A 424 28.88 3.14 -8.86
C CYS A 424 30.07 2.44 -8.18
N GLU A 425 30.31 2.79 -6.91
CA GLU A 425 31.49 2.39 -6.15
C GLU A 425 31.55 0.88 -5.93
N GLU A 426 30.40 0.21 -5.80
CA GLU A 426 30.32 -1.23 -5.57
C GLU A 426 30.90 -2.01 -6.75
N TRP A 427 30.57 -1.57 -7.97
CA TRP A 427 31.06 -2.15 -9.21
C TRP A 427 32.55 -1.85 -9.41
N TRP A 428 33.00 -0.64 -9.09
CA TRP A 428 34.42 -0.27 -9.17
C TRP A 428 35.30 -1.12 -8.23
N ILE A 429 34.86 -1.33 -6.98
CA ILE A 429 35.55 -2.21 -6.03
C ILE A 429 35.52 -3.67 -6.50
N GLY A 430 34.41 -4.12 -7.10
CA GLY A 430 34.34 -5.45 -7.71
C GLY A 430 35.41 -5.66 -8.78
N LEU A 431 35.54 -4.71 -9.71
CA LEU A 431 36.57 -4.74 -10.76
C LEU A 431 37.99 -4.66 -10.18
N LEU A 432 38.18 -3.89 -9.11
CA LEU A 432 39.48 -3.82 -8.42
C LEU A 432 39.87 -5.20 -7.86
N LYS A 433 38.93 -5.93 -7.26
CA LYS A 433 39.16 -7.28 -6.71
C LYS A 433 39.44 -8.33 -7.80
N GLU A 434 38.82 -8.18 -8.97
CA GLU A 434 38.99 -9.10 -10.10
C GLU A 434 40.22 -8.77 -10.98
N SER A 435 40.87 -7.63 -10.76
CA SER A 435 42.06 -7.21 -11.50
C SER A 435 43.22 -8.21 -11.31
N GLU A 436 43.90 -8.56 -12.40
CA GLU A 436 45.11 -9.40 -12.37
C GLU A 436 46.24 -8.80 -11.53
N ASN A 437 46.24 -7.47 -11.36
CA ASN A 437 47.26 -6.75 -10.61
C ASN A 437 46.94 -6.63 -9.11
N TYR A 438 45.77 -7.11 -8.68
CA TYR A 438 45.35 -7.10 -7.28
C TYR A 438 45.82 -8.36 -6.54
N SER A 439 46.41 -8.18 -5.36
CA SER A 439 46.73 -9.26 -4.44
C SER A 439 46.12 -8.98 -3.06
N GLU A 440 45.69 -10.02 -2.34
CA GLU A 440 45.22 -9.88 -0.95
C GLU A 440 46.30 -9.28 -0.02
N ASP A 441 47.58 -9.38 -0.39
CA ASP A 441 48.71 -8.80 0.33
C ASP A 441 48.86 -7.27 0.16
N ASP A 442 48.13 -6.64 -0.78
CA ASP A 442 48.21 -5.19 -1.03
C ASP A 442 47.70 -4.33 0.17
N ASN A 443 47.09 -4.95 1.20
CA ASN A 443 46.60 -4.29 2.43
C ASN A 443 45.74 -3.03 2.15
N LEU A 444 44.97 -3.05 1.07
CA LEU A 444 44.06 -1.96 0.74
C LEU A 444 42.84 -1.99 1.65
N ASP A 445 42.56 -0.86 2.30
CA ASP A 445 41.31 -0.65 3.01
C ASP A 445 40.20 -0.36 2.00
N LEU A 446 39.49 -1.42 1.59
CA LEU A 446 38.38 -1.33 0.63
C LEU A 446 37.21 -0.51 1.17
N GLY A 447 36.97 -0.53 2.49
CA GLY A 447 35.92 0.27 3.12
C GLY A 447 36.20 1.76 2.96
N ARG A 448 37.46 2.17 3.18
CA ARG A 448 37.91 3.55 2.91
C ARG A 448 37.73 3.94 1.45
N LEU A 449 38.04 3.04 0.51
CA LEU A 449 37.93 3.33 -0.91
C LEU A 449 36.48 3.49 -1.39
N GLU A 450 35.53 2.82 -0.73
CA GLU A 450 34.12 2.86 -1.09
C GLU A 450 33.35 4.01 -0.42
N TYR A 451 33.58 4.24 0.87
CA TYR A 451 32.75 5.14 1.68
C TYR A 451 33.45 6.44 2.10
N ASP A 452 34.78 6.46 2.17
CA ASP A 452 35.53 7.62 2.65
C ASP A 452 36.00 8.55 1.51
N TYR A 453 36.57 9.67 1.90
CA TYR A 453 37.16 10.61 0.96
C TYR A 453 38.42 10.02 0.29
N LEU A 454 38.27 9.61 -0.97
CA LEU A 454 39.37 9.31 -1.88
C LEU A 454 39.76 10.56 -2.69
N PRO A 455 41.02 11.04 -2.68
CA PRO A 455 41.51 12.13 -3.54
C PRO A 455 41.56 11.76 -5.02
N ALA A 456 41.41 12.75 -5.91
CA ALA A 456 41.34 12.49 -7.36
C ALA A 456 42.63 11.84 -7.89
N LYS A 457 43.79 12.38 -7.50
CA LYS A 457 45.08 11.84 -7.95
C LYS A 457 45.27 10.36 -7.58
N GLU A 458 44.89 10.00 -6.34
CA GLU A 458 44.95 8.61 -5.87
C GLU A 458 44.00 7.71 -6.68
N ALA A 459 42.77 8.18 -6.98
CA ALA A 459 41.81 7.44 -7.80
C ALA A 459 42.36 7.14 -9.21
N PHE A 460 43.01 8.11 -9.86
CA PHE A 460 43.65 7.92 -11.18
C PHE A 460 44.86 6.98 -11.11
N GLU A 461 45.67 7.05 -10.05
CA GLU A 461 46.81 6.16 -9.83
C GLU A 461 46.35 4.71 -9.61
N LEU A 462 45.30 4.49 -8.81
CA LEU A 462 44.71 3.17 -8.59
C LEU A 462 44.11 2.60 -9.89
N SER A 463 43.37 3.42 -10.64
CA SER A 463 42.77 3.00 -11.92
C SER A 463 43.85 2.55 -12.92
N LYS A 464 44.98 3.25 -12.98
CA LYS A 464 46.14 2.85 -13.81
C LYS A 464 46.88 1.64 -13.27
N LYS A 465 47.09 1.54 -11.95
CA LYS A 465 47.81 0.42 -11.32
C LYS A 465 47.07 -0.90 -11.57
N TYR A 466 45.75 -0.89 -11.41
CA TYR A 466 44.92 -2.09 -11.50
C TYR A 466 44.21 -2.26 -12.85
N ASP A 467 44.46 -1.40 -13.83
CA ASP A 467 43.84 -1.43 -15.16
C ASP A 467 42.30 -1.50 -15.09
N ILE A 468 41.72 -0.64 -14.26
CA ILE A 468 40.26 -0.53 -14.06
C ILE A 468 39.76 0.85 -14.48
N PRO A 469 38.46 1.02 -14.77
CA PRO A 469 37.91 2.32 -15.16
C PRO A 469 38.03 3.35 -14.04
N LEU A 470 37.90 4.63 -14.40
CA LEU A 470 37.99 5.74 -13.46
C LEU A 470 36.93 5.63 -12.35
N HIS A 471 37.34 5.93 -11.11
CA HIS A 471 36.46 5.92 -9.95
C HIS A 471 35.16 6.74 -10.17
N PRO A 472 33.98 6.21 -9.80
CA PRO A 472 32.69 6.85 -10.03
C PRO A 472 32.55 8.28 -9.51
N LYS A 473 33.08 8.59 -8.32
CA LYS A 473 33.11 9.95 -7.74
C LYS A 473 33.70 11.03 -8.66
N TYR A 474 34.65 10.67 -9.52
CA TYR A 474 35.32 11.59 -10.46
C TYR A 474 34.88 11.38 -11.91
N THR A 475 33.78 10.64 -12.10
CA THR A 475 33.13 10.41 -13.38
C THR A 475 31.85 11.24 -13.44
N TYR A 476 31.76 12.16 -14.39
CA TYR A 476 30.62 13.08 -14.54
C TYR A 476 29.61 12.59 -15.58
N CYS A 477 28.43 13.21 -15.65
CA CYS A 477 27.38 12.86 -16.61
C CYS A 477 27.68 13.37 -18.03
N TYR A 478 28.81 12.96 -18.61
CA TYR A 478 29.25 13.41 -19.94
C TYR A 478 28.25 13.10 -21.06
N ASN A 479 27.50 11.99 -20.96
CA ASN A 479 26.45 11.64 -21.93
C ASN A 479 25.20 12.54 -21.84
N ASP A 480 25.09 13.38 -20.81
CA ASP A 480 23.97 14.32 -20.71
C ASP A 480 24.12 15.51 -21.66
N VAL A 481 25.34 15.77 -22.16
CA VAL A 481 25.71 16.90 -23.01
C VAL A 481 26.23 16.46 -24.38
N THR A 482 26.22 17.38 -25.34
CA THR A 482 26.72 17.12 -26.70
C THR A 482 28.25 17.19 -26.77
N ILE A 483 28.83 16.59 -27.81
CA ILE A 483 30.28 16.65 -28.08
C ILE A 483 30.72 18.09 -28.33
N GLU A 484 29.90 18.89 -29.00
CA GLU A 484 30.17 20.32 -29.25
C GLU A 484 30.24 21.14 -27.96
N ASP A 485 29.30 20.91 -27.04
CA ASP A 485 29.27 21.58 -25.73
C ASP A 485 30.49 21.23 -24.87
N LEU A 486 30.95 19.97 -24.91
CA LEU A 486 32.17 19.54 -24.22
C LEU A 486 33.44 20.10 -24.86
N ASN A 487 33.50 20.17 -26.19
CA ASN A 487 34.63 20.78 -26.89
C ASN A 487 34.76 22.28 -26.55
N ALA A 488 33.63 22.98 -26.40
CA ALA A 488 33.66 24.37 -25.93
C ALA A 488 34.10 24.50 -24.47
N LEU A 489 33.76 23.53 -23.61
CA LEU A 489 34.28 23.47 -22.25
C LEU A 489 35.79 23.16 -22.23
N TYR A 490 36.26 22.24 -23.07
CA TYR A 490 37.67 21.94 -23.24
C TYR A 490 38.47 23.19 -23.64
N ASP A 491 38.00 23.94 -24.65
CA ASP A 491 38.66 25.17 -25.11
C ASP A 491 38.81 26.16 -23.95
N LEU A 492 37.76 26.34 -23.12
CA LEU A 492 37.79 27.20 -21.93
C LEU A 492 38.77 26.69 -20.85
N LEU A 493 38.82 25.38 -20.61
CA LEU A 493 39.75 24.77 -19.65
C LEU A 493 41.20 24.97 -20.09
N MET A 494 41.49 24.81 -21.37
CA MET A 494 42.83 24.99 -21.92
C MET A 494 43.28 26.45 -21.91
N GLU A 495 42.39 27.40 -22.21
CA GLU A 495 42.68 28.84 -22.08
C GLU A 495 43.05 29.25 -20.65
N CYS A 496 42.48 28.59 -19.64
CA CYS A 496 42.67 28.91 -18.24
C CYS A 496 43.62 27.95 -17.50
N LYS A 497 44.27 27.02 -18.21
CA LYS A 497 45.07 25.93 -17.62
C LYS A 497 46.19 26.44 -16.70
N ASP A 498 46.82 27.56 -17.05
CA ASP A 498 47.90 28.17 -16.26
C ASP A 498 47.44 28.73 -14.91
N THR A 499 46.12 28.84 -14.68
CA THR A 499 45.56 29.26 -13.38
C THR A 499 45.42 28.11 -12.39
N TYR A 500 45.63 26.86 -12.84
CA TYR A 500 45.50 25.68 -11.99
C TYR A 500 46.58 25.63 -10.91
N SER A 501 46.15 25.42 -9.67
CA SER A 501 47.04 25.10 -8.55
C SER A 501 46.53 23.89 -7.78
N ILE A 502 47.45 23.16 -7.16
CA ILE A 502 47.13 21.96 -6.37
C ILE A 502 46.29 22.31 -5.13
N ASP A 503 46.42 23.54 -4.61
CA ASP A 503 45.72 23.98 -3.41
C ASP A 503 44.41 24.71 -3.70
N GLU A 504 44.35 25.54 -4.76
CA GLU A 504 43.17 26.38 -5.07
C GLU A 504 42.32 25.89 -6.25
N GLY A 505 42.76 24.85 -6.99
CA GLY A 505 42.10 24.36 -8.19
C GLY A 505 42.24 25.32 -9.40
N ILE A 506 41.32 25.26 -10.36
CA ILE A 506 41.32 26.08 -11.58
C ILE A 506 40.31 27.24 -11.51
N LYS A 507 40.69 28.39 -12.07
CA LYS A 507 39.83 29.59 -12.15
C LYS A 507 39.48 29.86 -13.61
N LEU A 508 38.23 29.62 -13.98
CA LEU A 508 37.72 29.83 -15.33
C LEU A 508 37.00 31.17 -15.44
N LYS A 509 37.01 31.75 -16.65
CA LYS A 509 36.21 32.92 -16.96
C LYS A 509 34.72 32.54 -17.06
N LEU A 510 33.85 33.30 -16.41
CA LEU A 510 32.41 33.12 -16.53
C LEU A 510 31.94 33.34 -17.98
N SER A 511 31.45 32.27 -18.61
CA SER A 511 31.08 32.21 -20.02
C SER A 511 30.02 31.13 -20.28
N TYR A 512 29.54 31.00 -21.52
CA TYR A 512 28.46 30.05 -21.88
C TYR A 512 28.74 28.57 -21.49
N PRO A 513 29.98 28.03 -21.57
CA PRO A 513 30.28 26.65 -21.17
C PRO A 513 30.07 26.36 -19.68
N LYS A 514 29.76 27.37 -18.85
CA LYS A 514 29.24 27.17 -17.49
C LYS A 514 28.02 26.25 -17.49
N ARG A 515 27.13 26.35 -18.48
CA ARG A 515 25.96 25.47 -18.53
C ARG A 515 26.38 24.02 -18.72
N THR A 516 27.43 23.75 -19.52
CA THR A 516 27.99 22.41 -19.67
C THR A 516 28.47 21.85 -18.32
N LEU A 517 29.19 22.64 -17.52
CA LEU A 517 29.61 22.25 -16.16
C LEU A 517 28.43 21.91 -15.24
N GLU A 518 27.36 22.73 -15.30
CA GLU A 518 26.12 22.47 -14.56
C GLU A 518 25.44 21.17 -15.02
N MET A 519 25.39 20.92 -16.33
CA MET A 519 24.72 19.77 -16.92
C MET A 519 25.44 18.45 -16.67
N ILE A 520 26.78 18.44 -16.60
CA ILE A 520 27.55 17.24 -16.25
C ILE A 520 27.68 17.03 -14.73
N GLY A 521 27.28 18.03 -13.91
CA GLY A 521 27.20 17.91 -12.45
C GLY A 521 28.49 18.24 -11.70
N VAL A 522 29.39 19.07 -12.26
CA VAL A 522 30.65 19.43 -11.59
C VAL A 522 30.40 20.49 -10.51
N PRO A 523 30.75 20.24 -9.23
CA PRO A 523 30.68 21.24 -8.17
C PRO A 523 31.64 22.40 -8.43
N HIS A 524 31.15 23.63 -8.30
CA HIS A 524 31.96 24.83 -8.51
C HIS A 524 31.37 26.06 -7.84
N ILE A 525 32.23 27.06 -7.57
CA ILE A 525 31.87 28.30 -6.90
C ILE A 525 32.00 29.46 -7.89
N VAL A 526 31.10 30.45 -7.83
CA VAL A 526 31.16 31.66 -8.66
C VAL A 526 31.47 32.88 -7.79
N ARG A 527 32.64 33.49 -7.97
CA ARG A 527 33.06 34.73 -7.28
C ARG A 527 33.73 35.66 -8.28
N ASP A 528 33.51 36.96 -8.15
CA ASP A 528 34.18 37.99 -8.98
C ASP A 528 34.15 37.74 -10.50
N ASN A 529 33.02 37.26 -11.03
CA ASN A 529 32.84 36.84 -12.44
C ASN A 529 33.80 35.72 -12.91
N GLN A 530 34.28 34.91 -11.98
CA GLN A 530 35.07 33.71 -12.24
C GLN A 530 34.38 32.48 -11.67
N ILE A 531 34.65 31.34 -12.30
CA ILE A 531 34.22 30.01 -11.85
C ILE A 531 35.44 29.35 -11.22
N ILE A 532 35.32 28.93 -9.96
CA ILE A 532 36.36 28.28 -9.19
C ILE A 532 35.95 26.83 -8.99
N ILE A 533 36.74 25.91 -9.53
CA ILE A 533 36.57 24.46 -9.35
C ILE A 533 37.65 23.99 -8.38
N ASP A 534 37.31 23.15 -7.42
CA ASP A 534 38.29 22.66 -6.44
C ASP A 534 39.42 21.83 -7.08
N ALA A 535 40.48 21.55 -6.32
CA ALA A 535 41.67 20.88 -6.82
C ALA A 535 41.40 19.50 -7.41
N ASP A 536 40.54 18.71 -6.77
CA ASP A 536 40.22 17.34 -7.19
C ASP A 536 39.40 17.31 -8.48
N ASN A 537 38.30 18.07 -8.53
CA ASN A 537 37.45 18.14 -9.70
C ASN A 537 38.18 18.81 -10.87
N SER A 538 39.04 19.79 -10.59
CA SER A 538 39.91 20.39 -11.62
C SER A 538 40.89 19.36 -12.18
N TYR A 539 41.53 18.56 -11.32
CA TYR A 539 42.43 17.49 -11.75
C TYR A 539 41.69 16.46 -12.60
N ALA A 540 40.51 16.00 -12.15
CA ALA A 540 39.69 15.05 -12.88
C ALA A 540 39.32 15.59 -14.28
N LEU A 541 38.80 16.81 -14.38
CA LEU A 541 38.44 17.41 -15.66
C LEU A 541 39.63 17.57 -16.62
N LEU A 542 40.79 18.02 -16.11
CA LEU A 542 42.00 18.17 -16.94
C LEU A 542 42.58 16.82 -17.37
N ALA A 543 42.37 15.76 -16.58
CA ALA A 543 42.85 14.42 -16.87
C ALA A 543 41.92 13.59 -17.75
N THR A 544 40.62 13.92 -17.80
CA THR A 544 39.64 13.29 -18.71
C THR A 544 39.53 14.03 -20.04
N LEU A 545 39.51 15.38 -20.03
CA LEU A 545 39.42 16.21 -21.24
C LEU A 545 40.82 16.65 -21.70
N ILE A 546 41.63 15.71 -22.17
CA ILE A 546 43.03 15.98 -22.54
C ILE A 546 43.19 16.57 -23.95
N ASP A 547 42.26 16.29 -24.85
CA ASP A 547 42.21 16.79 -26.23
C ASP A 547 40.75 17.09 -26.63
N ARG A 548 40.56 17.73 -27.79
CA ARG A 548 39.25 17.89 -28.41
C ARG A 548 38.66 16.53 -28.76
N LEU A 549 37.40 16.34 -28.38
CA LEU A 549 36.66 15.11 -28.62
C LEU A 549 36.41 14.92 -30.12
N PRO A 550 36.70 13.74 -30.68
CA PRO A 550 36.37 13.40 -32.06
C PRO A 550 34.85 13.25 -32.23
N LYS A 551 34.37 13.36 -33.47
CA LYS A 551 32.96 13.16 -33.78
C LYS A 551 32.64 11.66 -33.76
N LYS A 552 31.76 11.25 -32.85
CA LYS A 552 31.25 9.87 -32.67
C LYS A 552 29.74 9.88 -32.44
N ASP A 553 29.16 8.70 -32.33
CA ASP A 553 27.74 8.51 -32.09
C ASP A 553 27.37 8.83 -30.64
N THR A 554 28.25 8.51 -29.68
CA THR A 554 28.05 8.87 -28.27
C THR A 554 29.20 9.70 -27.70
N THR A 555 28.88 10.56 -26.73
CA THR A 555 29.86 11.42 -26.06
C THR A 555 30.89 10.61 -25.28
N ILE A 556 30.48 9.50 -24.65
CA ILE A 556 31.39 8.63 -23.88
C ILE A 556 32.40 7.89 -24.76
N GLU A 557 32.01 7.45 -25.97
CA GLU A 557 32.94 6.84 -26.93
C GLU A 557 33.99 7.84 -27.39
N ALA A 558 33.59 9.06 -27.72
CA ALA A 558 34.51 10.12 -28.08
C ALA A 558 35.49 10.46 -26.95
N LEU A 559 35.00 10.45 -25.70
CA LEU A 559 35.83 10.72 -24.52
C LEU A 559 36.83 9.58 -24.25
N ASN A 560 36.42 8.32 -24.41
CA ASN A 560 37.29 7.16 -24.22
C ASN A 560 38.38 7.04 -25.28
N GLU A 561 38.18 7.55 -26.49
CA GLU A 561 39.22 7.53 -27.53
C GLU A 561 40.41 8.44 -27.19
N ILE A 562 40.17 9.53 -26.44
CA ILE A 562 41.22 10.46 -26.02
C ILE A 562 41.73 10.17 -24.60
N SER A 563 40.98 9.46 -23.76
CA SER A 563 41.38 9.21 -22.38
C SER A 563 42.43 8.10 -22.27
N ASN A 564 43.34 8.23 -21.31
CA ASN A 564 44.32 7.17 -20.98
C ASN A 564 43.76 6.09 -20.03
N ILE A 565 42.53 6.27 -19.55
CA ILE A 565 41.83 5.37 -18.63
C ILE A 565 40.39 5.27 -19.14
N GLU A 566 39.78 4.08 -19.06
CA GLU A 566 38.37 3.93 -19.40
C GLU A 566 37.48 4.78 -18.47
N ILE A 567 36.54 5.51 -19.07
CA ILE A 567 35.52 6.32 -18.40
C ILE A 567 34.16 5.68 -18.72
N LYS A 568 33.47 5.22 -17.69
CA LYS A 568 32.14 4.61 -17.80
C LYS A 568 31.05 5.69 -17.89
N ASN A 569 29.88 5.30 -18.41
CA ASN A 569 28.71 6.18 -18.37
C ASN A 569 28.19 6.28 -16.92
N LYS A 570 28.23 7.48 -16.35
CA LYS A 570 27.80 7.74 -14.97
C LYS A 570 26.33 7.38 -14.73
N ALA A 571 25.45 7.76 -15.65
CA ALA A 571 24.00 7.68 -15.52
C ALA A 571 23.35 7.25 -16.85
N PRO A 572 23.43 5.97 -17.22
CA PRO A 572 22.84 5.45 -18.44
C PRO A 572 21.30 5.36 -18.38
N ALA A 573 20.72 5.30 -17.18
CA ALA A 573 19.28 5.19 -16.98
C ALA A 573 18.78 6.15 -15.89
N TYR A 574 17.71 6.89 -16.20
CA TYR A 574 16.98 7.75 -15.28
C TYR A 574 15.55 7.24 -15.08
N ILE A 575 15.04 7.35 -13.86
CA ILE A 575 13.70 6.89 -13.50
C ILE A 575 12.76 8.10 -13.38
N GLY A 576 11.74 8.14 -14.23
CA GLY A 576 10.64 9.07 -14.11
C GLY A 576 9.80 8.80 -12.86
N THR A 577 9.45 9.86 -12.11
CA THR A 577 8.74 9.71 -10.82
C THR A 577 7.72 10.80 -10.53
N ARG A 578 6.70 10.43 -9.76
CA ARG A 578 5.67 11.35 -9.23
C ARG A 578 5.26 10.95 -7.83
N VAL A 579 5.02 11.94 -6.97
CA VAL A 579 4.53 11.70 -5.62
C VAL A 579 3.12 11.11 -5.63
N GLY A 580 2.92 10.00 -4.93
CA GLY A 580 1.66 9.28 -4.74
C GLY A 580 1.02 9.59 -3.38
N ARG A 581 0.54 8.56 -2.68
CA ARG A 581 -0.05 8.70 -1.34
C ARG A 581 1.00 9.12 -0.30
N PRO A 582 0.71 10.13 0.55
CA PRO A 582 1.51 10.42 1.73
C PRO A 582 1.56 9.23 2.70
N GLU A 583 2.60 9.21 3.54
CA GLU A 583 2.73 8.30 4.68
C GLU A 583 1.53 8.39 5.64
N LYS A 584 1.30 7.45 6.56
CA LYS A 584 0.21 7.54 7.56
C LYS A 584 0.56 6.78 8.83
N SER A 585 0.20 7.40 9.97
CA SER A 585 0.24 6.76 11.29
C SER A 585 -0.83 7.40 12.16
N LYS A 586 -2.03 6.80 12.22
CA LYS A 586 -3.22 7.37 12.89
C LYS A 586 -4.16 6.31 13.45
N GLU A 587 -4.97 6.68 14.44
CA GLU A 587 -6.00 5.78 14.98
C GLU A 587 -7.06 5.41 13.92
N ARG A 588 -7.51 4.15 13.91
CA ARG A 588 -8.60 3.73 13.01
C ARG A 588 -9.95 4.12 13.59
N LEU A 589 -10.42 5.31 13.22
CA LEU A 589 -11.66 5.88 13.73
C LEU A 589 -12.85 5.66 12.79
N MET A 590 -13.94 5.10 13.32
CA MET A 590 -15.24 5.16 12.64
C MET A 590 -15.70 6.63 12.51
N LYS A 591 -16.61 6.90 11.56
CA LYS A 591 -17.18 8.23 11.37
C LYS A 591 -18.66 8.28 11.74
N PRO A 592 -19.04 9.05 12.79
CA PRO A 592 -18.28 9.45 13.99
C PRO A 592 -17.71 8.28 14.82
N ALA A 593 -16.65 8.55 15.59
CA ALA A 593 -15.91 7.56 16.39
C ALA A 593 -16.62 7.24 17.72
N PRO A 594 -17.10 6.00 17.92
CA PRO A 594 -17.69 5.57 19.19
C PRO A 594 -16.61 5.08 20.16
N HIS A 595 -16.91 5.13 21.45
CA HIS A 595 -16.14 4.44 22.49
C HIS A 595 -16.80 3.11 22.88
N GLY A 596 -18.09 2.93 22.60
CA GLY A 596 -18.80 1.69 22.87
C GLY A 596 -19.90 1.40 21.86
N LEU A 597 -20.12 0.11 21.57
CA LEU A 597 -21.11 -0.39 20.63
C LEU A 597 -22.48 -0.53 21.30
N PHE A 598 -23.08 0.60 21.68
CA PHE A 598 -24.40 0.66 22.29
C PHE A 598 -25.36 1.59 21.52
N PRO A 599 -26.57 1.15 21.14
CA PRO A 599 -27.48 1.96 20.34
C PRO A 599 -28.16 3.06 21.17
N ILE A 600 -28.03 4.31 20.74
CA ILE A 600 -28.66 5.48 21.37
C ILE A 600 -29.57 6.29 20.42
N GLY A 601 -29.82 5.79 19.22
CA GLY A 601 -30.63 6.49 18.21
C GLY A 601 -30.10 7.89 17.90
N ASN A 602 -31.03 8.82 17.68
CA ASN A 602 -30.73 10.24 17.48
C ASN A 602 -30.75 11.05 18.79
N TYR A 603 -30.92 10.39 19.95
CA TYR A 603 -31.08 11.06 21.24
C TYR A 603 -29.78 11.71 21.76
N GLY A 604 -28.62 11.26 21.27
CA GLY A 604 -27.29 11.82 21.62
C GLY A 604 -26.88 13.06 20.83
N GLY A 605 -27.72 13.57 19.93
CA GLY A 605 -27.39 14.69 19.03
C GLY A 605 -26.39 14.32 17.93
N SER A 606 -25.84 15.31 17.24
CA SER A 606 -24.90 15.10 16.11
C SER A 606 -23.61 14.40 16.54
N GLN A 607 -23.15 14.62 17.78
CA GLN A 607 -21.96 14.01 18.36
C GLN A 607 -22.20 12.63 18.98
N ARG A 608 -23.45 12.16 19.05
CA ARG A 608 -23.83 10.84 19.59
C ARG A 608 -23.38 10.63 21.04
N LEU A 609 -23.53 11.66 21.88
CA LEU A 609 -23.12 11.60 23.29
C LEU A 609 -24.15 10.84 24.14
N VAL A 610 -23.68 9.83 24.87
CA VAL A 610 -24.51 8.98 25.74
C VAL A 610 -25.08 9.79 26.89
N ALA A 611 -24.32 10.72 27.46
CA ALA A 611 -24.81 11.62 28.52
C ALA A 611 -26.01 12.48 28.08
N ASN A 612 -26.04 12.92 26.82
CA ASN A 612 -27.17 13.67 26.28
C ASN A 612 -28.40 12.78 26.06
N ALA A 613 -28.20 11.57 25.57
CA ALA A 613 -29.27 10.58 25.45
C ALA A 613 -29.84 10.19 26.83
N ALA A 614 -28.98 10.02 27.84
CA ALA A 614 -29.37 9.70 29.22
C ALA A 614 -30.24 10.80 29.85
N LYS A 615 -30.01 12.08 29.55
CA LYS A 615 -30.87 13.19 30.03
C LYS A 615 -32.32 13.10 29.53
N LYS A 616 -32.60 12.36 28.46
CA LYS A 616 -33.97 12.09 27.98
C LYS A 616 -34.70 11.03 28.82
N GLY A 617 -34.00 10.37 29.74
CA GLY A 617 -34.53 9.31 30.59
C GLY A 617 -34.69 8.02 29.82
N THR A 618 -35.88 7.81 29.27
CA THR A 618 -36.23 6.59 28.51
C THR A 618 -36.11 6.86 27.02
N ILE A 619 -35.31 6.05 26.32
CA ILE A 619 -35.14 6.11 24.86
C ILE A 619 -35.70 4.84 24.22
N GLN A 620 -36.16 4.95 22.96
CA GLN A 620 -36.62 3.83 22.17
C GLN A 620 -35.55 3.48 21.12
N VAL A 621 -35.00 2.28 21.22
CA VAL A 621 -33.94 1.79 20.34
C VAL A 621 -34.15 0.31 20.03
N GLU A 622 -33.65 -0.11 18.88
CA GLU A 622 -33.66 -1.51 18.46
C GLU A 622 -32.42 -2.20 19.01
N LEU A 623 -32.62 -3.26 19.81
CA LEU A 623 -31.56 -4.08 20.37
C LEU A 623 -32.09 -5.47 20.73
N SER A 624 -31.19 -6.45 20.83
CA SER A 624 -31.49 -7.73 21.46
C SER A 624 -31.02 -7.78 22.91
N ARG A 625 -31.51 -8.79 23.64
CA ARG A 625 -31.06 -9.16 24.98
C ARG A 625 -30.92 -10.67 25.02
N ARG A 626 -30.03 -11.17 25.86
CA ARG A 626 -29.90 -12.60 26.13
C ARG A 626 -30.93 -13.03 27.17
N LYS A 627 -31.57 -14.18 26.93
CA LYS A 627 -32.56 -14.81 27.82
C LYS A 627 -31.91 -15.96 28.56
N CYS A 628 -32.06 -15.99 29.89
CA CYS A 628 -31.63 -17.11 30.70
C CYS A 628 -32.33 -18.41 30.29
N THR A 629 -31.53 -19.46 30.04
CA THR A 629 -32.01 -20.82 29.67
C THR A 629 -32.75 -21.51 30.81
N ASN A 630 -32.40 -21.22 32.07
CA ASN A 630 -33.12 -21.75 33.24
C ASN A 630 -34.62 -21.34 33.20
N PRO A 631 -35.56 -22.30 33.08
CA PRO A 631 -36.99 -22.02 32.96
C PRO A 631 -37.58 -21.26 34.14
N ASN A 632 -36.98 -21.38 35.33
CA ASN A 632 -37.44 -20.73 36.57
C ASN A 632 -36.95 -19.29 36.71
N CYS A 633 -35.89 -18.89 35.98
CA CYS A 633 -35.33 -17.54 36.06
C CYS A 633 -35.77 -16.66 34.90
N ARG A 634 -35.58 -17.10 33.65
CA ARG A 634 -35.90 -16.38 32.39
C ARG A 634 -35.51 -14.89 32.39
N LEU A 635 -34.52 -14.49 33.17
CA LEU A 635 -34.06 -13.11 33.28
C LEU A 635 -33.47 -12.68 31.93
N MET A 636 -33.79 -11.46 31.50
CA MET A 636 -33.21 -10.85 30.31
C MET A 636 -32.01 -9.99 30.71
N SER A 637 -30.85 -10.24 30.11
CA SER A 637 -29.60 -9.49 30.37
C SER A 637 -28.80 -9.32 29.07
N PHE A 638 -27.60 -8.74 29.14
CA PHE A 638 -26.66 -8.71 28.00
C PHE A 638 -25.55 -9.77 28.12
N SER A 639 -25.37 -10.32 29.32
CA SER A 639 -24.32 -11.26 29.71
C SER A 639 -24.61 -12.68 29.23
N SER A 640 -23.57 -13.41 28.81
CA SER A 640 -23.64 -14.83 28.45
C SER A 640 -23.98 -15.74 29.63
N ILE A 641 -23.68 -15.31 30.85
CA ILE A 641 -24.10 -15.99 32.10
C ILE A 641 -25.14 -15.15 32.83
N CYS A 642 -26.20 -15.81 33.33
CA CYS A 642 -27.27 -15.14 34.04
C CYS A 642 -26.80 -14.58 35.39
N PRO A 643 -26.90 -13.25 35.65
CA PRO A 643 -26.39 -12.64 36.89
C PRO A 643 -27.18 -13.03 38.15
N LYS A 644 -28.33 -13.72 38.01
CA LYS A 644 -29.17 -14.16 39.13
C LYS A 644 -28.98 -15.63 39.51
N CYS A 645 -28.79 -16.52 38.53
CA CYS A 645 -28.80 -17.96 38.77
C CYS A 645 -27.61 -18.72 38.16
N GLY A 646 -26.70 -18.04 37.46
CA GLY A 646 -25.50 -18.66 36.88
C GLY A 646 -25.74 -19.55 35.65
N ALA A 647 -26.98 -19.73 35.20
CA ALA A 647 -27.27 -20.51 33.99
C ALA A 647 -26.84 -19.76 32.71
N PRO A 648 -26.48 -20.48 31.62
CA PRO A 648 -26.21 -19.89 30.32
C PRO A 648 -27.40 -19.09 29.78
N THR A 649 -27.13 -18.12 28.91
CA THR A 649 -28.16 -17.31 28.25
C THR A 649 -28.09 -17.46 26.73
N GLU A 650 -29.22 -17.32 26.05
CA GLU A 650 -29.34 -17.37 24.59
C GLU A 650 -29.70 -16.00 24.02
N ILE A 651 -29.15 -15.63 22.87
CA ILE A 651 -29.43 -14.35 22.21
C ILE A 651 -30.90 -14.33 21.75
N GLY A 652 -31.67 -13.37 22.23
CA GLY A 652 -33.04 -13.14 21.79
C GLY A 652 -33.10 -12.38 20.46
N LYS A 653 -34.29 -12.34 19.84
CA LYS A 653 -34.50 -11.57 18.61
C LYS A 653 -34.36 -10.06 18.85
N PRO A 654 -33.84 -9.29 17.86
CA PRO A 654 -33.84 -7.83 17.92
C PRO A 654 -35.26 -7.27 17.98
N GLU A 655 -35.50 -6.36 18.91
CA GLU A 655 -36.81 -5.73 19.10
C GLU A 655 -36.65 -4.24 19.45
N ASN A 656 -37.62 -3.42 19.04
CA ASN A 656 -37.69 -2.02 19.47
C ASN A 656 -38.12 -1.93 20.93
N LYS A 657 -37.18 -1.57 21.81
CA LYS A 657 -37.39 -1.54 23.27
C LYS A 657 -37.23 -0.15 23.85
N LYS A 658 -38.02 0.15 24.87
CA LYS A 658 -37.85 1.33 25.72
C LYS A 658 -36.84 1.00 26.82
N ILE A 659 -35.72 1.70 26.84
CA ILE A 659 -34.65 1.52 27.83
C ILE A 659 -34.44 2.78 28.66
N ASN A 660 -34.27 2.62 29.98
CA ASN A 660 -33.87 3.71 30.87
C ASN A 660 -32.34 3.83 30.85
N LEU A 661 -31.83 4.59 29.88
CA LEU A 661 -30.40 4.76 29.67
C LEU A 661 -29.72 5.47 30.85
N ALA A 662 -30.42 6.38 31.53
CA ALA A 662 -29.88 7.08 32.70
C ALA A 662 -29.54 6.11 33.85
N SER A 663 -30.45 5.18 34.15
CA SER A 663 -30.25 4.16 35.18
C SER A 663 -29.15 3.17 34.78
N MET A 664 -29.15 2.72 33.51
CA MET A 664 -28.13 1.81 32.99
C MET A 664 -26.73 2.43 33.05
N LEU A 665 -26.60 3.69 32.60
CA LEU A 665 -25.32 4.41 32.62
C LEU A 665 -24.82 4.63 34.05
N LYS A 666 -25.71 4.97 34.99
CA LYS A 666 -25.36 5.12 36.41
C LYS A 666 -24.84 3.79 36.97
N LYS A 667 -25.57 2.69 36.75
CA LYS A 667 -25.16 1.36 37.19
C LYS A 667 -23.81 0.96 36.60
N ALA A 668 -23.60 1.18 35.31
CA ALA A 668 -22.31 0.89 34.66
C ALA A 668 -21.17 1.73 35.26
N SER A 669 -21.41 3.02 35.53
CA SER A 669 -20.42 3.91 36.17
C SER A 669 -20.08 3.46 37.60
N ASP A 670 -21.09 3.01 38.36
CA ASP A 670 -20.92 2.49 39.71
C ASP A 670 -20.15 1.15 39.70
N ASN A 671 -20.44 0.27 38.73
CA ASN A 671 -19.77 -1.03 38.56
C ASN A 671 -18.25 -0.87 38.36
N VAL A 672 -17.82 0.04 37.47
CA VAL A 672 -16.39 0.28 37.21
C VAL A 672 -15.77 1.36 38.10
N ASN A 673 -16.54 1.94 39.03
CA ASN A 673 -16.14 3.04 39.92
C ASN A 673 -15.52 4.24 39.17
N VAL A 674 -16.07 4.59 38.00
CA VAL A 674 -15.65 5.75 37.20
C VAL A 674 -16.78 6.78 37.16
N ARG A 675 -16.57 7.92 37.84
CA ARG A 675 -17.57 8.99 37.88
C ARG A 675 -17.52 9.83 36.61
N LYS A 676 -18.63 9.82 35.86
CA LYS A 676 -19.03 10.84 34.89
C LYS A 676 -18.02 11.10 33.76
N VAL A 677 -18.18 10.40 32.64
CA VAL A 677 -17.42 10.67 31.41
C VAL A 677 -18.26 11.50 30.44
N ASP A 678 -18.04 12.82 30.45
CA ASP A 678 -18.87 13.76 29.67
C ASP A 678 -18.74 13.56 28.14
N LYS A 679 -17.66 12.95 27.66
CA LYS A 679 -17.38 12.69 26.23
C LYS A 679 -17.63 11.24 25.77
N PHE A 680 -18.40 10.44 26.51
CA PHE A 680 -18.75 9.10 26.04
C PHE A 680 -19.67 9.13 24.81
N LYS A 681 -19.16 8.64 23.67
CA LYS A 681 -19.88 8.49 22.40
C LYS A 681 -20.25 7.03 22.13
N ALA A 682 -21.47 6.80 21.62
CA ALA A 682 -21.94 5.47 21.21
C ALA A 682 -22.51 5.48 19.78
N VAL A 683 -23.14 4.39 19.36
CA VAL A 683 -23.66 4.22 17.98
C VAL A 683 -25.12 4.63 17.86
N VAL A 684 -25.55 5.02 16.65
CA VAL A 684 -26.97 5.35 16.39
C VAL A 684 -27.83 4.09 16.47
N GLY A 685 -27.34 2.99 15.93
CA GLY A 685 -27.98 1.68 15.95
C GLY A 685 -26.93 0.60 15.74
N MET A 686 -27.23 -0.62 16.18
CA MET A 686 -26.41 -1.78 15.88
C MET A 686 -26.57 -2.16 14.40
N ILE A 687 -25.46 -2.49 13.77
CA ILE A 687 -25.41 -2.95 12.37
C ILE A 687 -25.22 -4.47 12.27
N SER A 688 -25.02 -5.15 13.40
CA SER A 688 -24.94 -6.61 13.45
C SER A 688 -26.32 -7.25 13.32
N GLU A 689 -26.34 -8.51 12.90
CA GLU A 689 -27.57 -9.29 12.76
C GLU A 689 -28.28 -9.46 14.11
N SER A 690 -27.50 -9.84 15.12
CA SER A 690 -27.99 -10.05 16.48
C SER A 690 -28.48 -8.77 17.15
N LYS A 691 -27.98 -7.60 16.75
CA LYS A 691 -28.16 -6.30 17.41
C LYS A 691 -27.94 -6.35 18.93
N LEU A 692 -27.06 -7.25 19.38
CA LEU A 692 -26.67 -7.36 20.79
C LEU A 692 -25.64 -6.28 21.11
N PRO A 693 -25.92 -5.33 22.02
CA PRO A 693 -25.00 -4.26 22.32
C PRO A 693 -23.85 -4.71 23.22
N GLU A 694 -22.74 -3.98 23.13
CA GLU A 694 -21.61 -4.10 24.05
C GLU A 694 -21.96 -3.54 25.46
N PRO A 695 -21.39 -4.11 26.55
CA PRO A 695 -21.50 -3.53 27.88
C PRO A 695 -21.09 -2.05 27.94
N LEU A 696 -21.87 -1.23 28.65
CA LEU A 696 -21.60 0.22 28.77
C LEU A 696 -20.32 0.50 29.55
N GLU A 697 -19.95 -0.39 30.46
CA GLU A 697 -18.74 -0.39 31.26
C GLU A 697 -17.48 -0.26 30.38
N LYS A 698 -17.37 -1.08 29.32
CA LYS A 698 -16.26 -1.02 28.35
C LYS A 698 -16.19 0.35 27.68
N GLY A 699 -17.33 0.88 27.25
CA GLY A 699 -17.43 2.21 26.65
C GLY A 699 -17.02 3.36 27.59
N ILE A 700 -17.30 3.25 28.88
CA ILE A 700 -16.86 4.21 29.91
C ILE A 700 -15.34 4.14 30.07
N LEU A 701 -14.76 2.94 30.16
CA LEU A 701 -13.32 2.74 30.33
C LEU A 701 -12.54 3.18 29.08
N ARG A 702 -13.05 2.91 27.87
CA ARG A 702 -12.46 3.44 26.62
C ARG A 702 -12.47 4.96 26.60
N ALA A 703 -13.59 5.59 26.99
CA ALA A 703 -13.70 7.04 27.05
C ALA A 703 -12.85 7.67 28.17
N LYS A 704 -12.56 6.96 29.26
CA LYS A 704 -11.62 7.39 30.32
C LYS A 704 -10.19 7.44 29.80
N ASN A 705 -9.80 6.47 28.98
CA ASN A 705 -8.44 6.31 28.46
C ASN A 705 -8.27 6.89 27.04
N GLU A 706 -9.25 7.65 26.54
CA GLU A 706 -9.22 8.31 25.23
C GLU A 706 -8.98 7.39 24.01
N VAL A 707 -9.45 6.15 24.10
CA VAL A 707 -9.40 5.15 23.02
C VAL A 707 -10.77 4.91 22.39
N PHE A 708 -10.79 4.50 21.13
CA PHE A 708 -12.00 4.31 20.34
C PHE A 708 -12.11 2.87 19.84
N THR A 709 -13.33 2.33 19.89
CA THR A 709 -13.62 1.00 19.36
C THR A 709 -13.91 1.07 17.86
N PHE A 710 -13.49 0.03 17.14
CA PHE A 710 -13.94 -0.25 15.79
C PHE A 710 -15.22 -1.11 15.80
N LYS A 711 -15.67 -1.54 14.61
CA LYS A 711 -16.97 -2.20 14.40
C LYS A 711 -17.11 -3.53 15.13
N ASP A 712 -16.00 -4.20 15.38
CA ASP A 712 -15.90 -5.55 15.95
C ASP A 712 -15.55 -5.57 17.45
N GLY A 713 -15.38 -4.40 18.06
CA GLY A 713 -15.01 -4.24 19.48
C GLY A 713 -13.52 -3.95 19.74
N THR A 714 -12.67 -4.11 18.72
CA THR A 714 -11.21 -3.94 18.85
C THR A 714 -10.77 -2.48 18.75
N ILE A 715 -9.59 -2.17 19.28
CA ILE A 715 -8.92 -0.86 19.21
C ILE A 715 -7.73 -0.97 18.27
N ARG A 716 -7.69 -0.13 17.22
CA ARG A 716 -6.70 -0.25 16.16
C ARG A 716 -5.99 1.05 15.82
N HIS A 717 -4.76 0.91 15.38
CA HIS A 717 -3.94 2.01 14.87
C HIS A 717 -3.37 1.65 13.49
N ASP A 718 -3.63 2.49 12.50
CA ASP A 718 -3.16 2.31 11.12
C ASP A 718 -1.78 2.91 10.94
N SER A 719 -0.86 2.17 10.33
CA SER A 719 0.46 2.67 9.94
C SER A 719 0.78 2.26 8.50
N THR A 720 1.54 3.08 7.77
CA THR A 720 2.12 2.68 6.47
C THR A 720 3.14 1.57 6.67
N ASP A 721 3.10 0.56 5.83
CA ASP A 721 3.97 -0.61 5.95
C ASP A 721 5.34 -0.31 5.34
N LEU A 722 6.41 -0.62 6.09
CA LEU A 722 7.79 -0.44 5.66
C LEU A 722 8.61 -1.70 5.97
N PRO A 723 9.49 -2.16 5.06
CA PRO A 723 10.27 -3.36 5.28
C PRO A 723 11.52 -3.05 6.09
N LEU A 724 11.95 -4.00 6.92
CA LEU A 724 13.19 -3.94 7.68
C LEU A 724 13.70 -5.36 7.92
N THR A 725 14.93 -5.68 7.50
CA THR A 725 15.59 -6.95 7.91
C THR A 725 16.65 -6.75 8.96
N HIS A 726 17.21 -5.54 9.10
CA HIS A 726 18.25 -5.26 10.08
C HIS A 726 18.08 -3.90 10.73
N PHE A 727 18.32 -3.82 12.04
CA PHE A 727 18.20 -2.58 12.81
C PHE A 727 19.46 -2.27 13.65
N ILE A 728 19.63 -1.01 14.02
CA ILE A 728 20.64 -0.55 14.98
C ILE A 728 19.92 -0.25 16.30
N PRO A 729 20.28 -0.83 17.46
CA PRO A 729 19.54 -0.66 18.71
C PRO A 729 19.21 0.79 19.07
N LYS A 730 20.20 1.67 18.93
CA LYS A 730 20.09 3.10 19.20
C LYS A 730 19.05 3.82 18.34
N GLU A 731 18.82 3.36 17.11
CA GLU A 731 17.87 3.99 16.20
C GLU A 731 16.42 3.67 16.57
N ILE A 732 16.18 2.49 17.16
CA ILE A 732 14.84 2.07 17.58
C ILE A 732 14.58 2.31 19.08
N GLY A 733 15.60 2.79 19.80
CA GLY A 733 15.51 3.16 21.22
C GLY A 733 15.34 1.95 22.15
N VAL A 734 16.04 0.86 21.86
CA VAL A 734 16.08 -0.35 22.70
C VAL A 734 17.49 -0.53 23.29
N SER A 735 17.56 -0.94 24.56
CA SER A 735 18.85 -1.22 25.21
C SER A 735 19.36 -2.63 24.87
N VAL A 736 20.67 -2.82 24.98
CA VAL A 736 21.31 -4.13 24.75
C VAL A 736 20.76 -5.19 25.70
N GLU A 737 20.55 -4.85 26.98
CA GLU A 737 20.00 -5.80 27.96
C GLU A 737 18.62 -6.31 27.54
N LYS A 738 17.78 -5.41 27.01
CA LYS A 738 16.43 -5.78 26.58
C LYS A 738 16.44 -6.69 25.34
N LEU A 739 17.39 -6.48 24.44
CA LEU A 739 17.59 -7.34 23.28
C LEU A 739 18.03 -8.75 23.68
N LEU A 740 18.98 -8.86 24.62
CA LEU A 740 19.42 -10.14 25.17
C LEU A 740 18.25 -10.88 25.85
N GLU A 741 17.41 -10.18 26.63
CA GLU A 741 16.19 -10.76 27.22
C GLU A 741 15.23 -11.34 26.15
N MET A 742 15.09 -10.62 25.03
CA MET A 742 14.23 -11.03 23.90
C MET A 742 14.83 -12.15 23.04
N GLY A 743 16.09 -12.53 23.28
CA GLY A 743 16.79 -13.63 22.62
C GLY A 743 17.59 -13.21 21.38
N TYR A 744 18.01 -11.94 21.29
CA TYR A 744 19.03 -11.50 20.35
C TYR A 744 20.38 -11.67 21.01
N GLU A 745 21.27 -12.50 20.46
CA GLU A 745 22.55 -12.83 21.09
C GLU A 745 23.76 -12.32 20.28
N HIS A 746 23.60 -12.28 18.95
CA HIS A 746 24.66 -11.91 18.01
C HIS A 746 24.17 -10.81 17.06
N ASP A 747 25.10 -10.03 16.54
CA ASP A 747 24.89 -9.12 15.42
C ASP A 747 24.84 -9.88 14.09
N CYS A 748 24.58 -9.17 12.99
CA CYS A 748 24.46 -9.80 11.66
C CYS A 748 25.76 -10.41 11.13
N TYR A 749 26.91 -10.15 11.77
CA TYR A 749 28.20 -10.73 11.42
C TYR A 749 28.60 -11.87 12.37
N GLY A 750 27.69 -12.32 13.23
CA GLY A 750 27.91 -13.40 14.19
C GLY A 750 28.72 -13.00 15.43
N LYS A 751 28.97 -11.70 15.66
CA LYS A 751 29.67 -11.23 16.87
C LYS A 751 28.68 -11.02 18.00
N PRO A 752 29.06 -11.27 19.27
CA PRO A 752 28.20 -10.97 20.42
C PRO A 752 27.75 -9.49 20.44
N ILE A 753 26.52 -9.25 20.88
CA ILE A 753 25.99 -7.88 21.04
C ILE A 753 26.59 -7.26 22.31
N GLU A 754 27.41 -6.23 22.14
CA GLU A 754 28.11 -5.52 23.21
C GLU A 754 27.75 -4.02 23.27
N ASN A 755 27.27 -3.43 22.18
CA ASN A 755 26.95 -2.01 22.12
C ASN A 755 25.74 -1.69 21.22
N GLU A 756 25.24 -0.45 21.34
CA GLU A 756 24.01 0.00 20.66
C GLU A 756 24.19 0.46 19.21
N ASP A 757 25.43 0.46 18.69
CA ASP A 757 25.75 0.86 17.31
C ASP A 757 25.97 -0.35 16.37
N GLN A 758 25.92 -1.59 16.90
CA GLN A 758 25.93 -2.82 16.09
C GLN A 758 24.65 -2.99 15.27
N ILE A 759 24.76 -3.63 14.11
CA ILE A 759 23.64 -3.94 13.22
C ILE A 759 23.13 -5.36 13.54
N ILE A 760 21.87 -5.47 13.90
CA ILE A 760 21.24 -6.72 14.34
C ILE A 760 20.20 -7.15 13.31
N GLU A 761 20.22 -8.43 12.95
CA GLU A 761 19.19 -9.05 12.11
C GLU A 761 17.86 -9.12 12.86
N LEU A 762 16.79 -8.59 12.26
CA LEU A 762 15.45 -8.54 12.82
C LEU A 762 14.78 -9.89 12.71
N LYS A 763 14.30 -10.45 13.82
CA LYS A 763 13.52 -11.68 13.79
C LYS A 763 12.17 -11.50 13.10
N VAL A 764 11.70 -12.53 12.42
CA VAL A 764 10.63 -12.44 11.41
C VAL A 764 9.26 -11.93 11.88
N GLN A 765 8.92 -12.04 13.17
CA GLN A 765 7.67 -11.53 13.75
C GLN A 765 7.89 -10.33 14.67
N ASP A 766 9.10 -9.79 14.75
CA ASP A 766 9.39 -8.59 15.52
C ASP A 766 9.13 -7.32 14.68
N VAL A 767 8.57 -6.30 15.32
CA VAL A 767 8.14 -5.06 14.65
C VAL A 767 8.62 -3.81 15.37
N VAL A 768 8.92 -2.77 14.60
CA VAL A 768 9.30 -1.44 15.05
C VAL A 768 8.18 -0.48 14.68
N ILE A 769 7.38 -0.10 15.68
CA ILE A 769 6.17 0.72 15.48
C ILE A 769 6.48 2.22 15.58
N SER A 770 5.63 3.06 14.98
CA SER A 770 5.79 4.51 15.10
C SER A 770 5.55 5.00 16.53
N ASN A 771 6.12 6.16 16.88
CA ASN A 771 5.84 6.82 18.17
C ASN A 771 4.35 7.10 18.37
N ASN A 772 3.62 7.51 17.33
CA ASN A 772 2.19 7.77 17.42
C ASN A 772 1.41 6.49 17.74
N CYS A 773 1.80 5.36 17.13
CA CYS A 773 1.20 4.07 17.42
C CYS A 773 1.46 3.69 18.88
N ALA A 774 2.71 3.79 19.34
CA ALA A 774 3.10 3.48 20.70
C ALA A 774 2.32 4.31 21.74
N GLU A 775 2.18 5.62 21.53
CA GLU A 775 1.40 6.51 22.40
C GLU A 775 -0.07 6.06 22.51
N TYR A 776 -0.68 5.65 21.40
CA TYR A 776 -2.05 5.13 21.40
C TYR A 776 -2.16 3.73 22.03
N LEU A 777 -1.15 2.87 21.85
CA LEU A 777 -1.10 1.55 22.49
C LEU A 777 -0.86 1.64 24.01
N VAL A 778 -0.15 2.65 24.51
CA VAL A 778 -0.06 2.92 25.97
C VAL A 778 -1.46 3.16 26.54
N ASN A 779 -2.25 4.03 25.89
CA ASN A 779 -3.63 4.28 26.31
C ASN A 779 -4.51 3.03 26.21
N THR A 780 -4.26 2.19 25.21
CA THR A 780 -4.95 0.91 25.02
C THR A 780 -4.56 -0.08 26.13
N ALA A 781 -3.29 -0.16 26.52
CA ALA A 781 -2.82 -0.98 27.63
C ALA A 781 -3.46 -0.54 28.97
N HIS A 782 -3.55 0.77 29.22
CA HIS A 782 -4.27 1.31 30.40
C HIS A 782 -5.75 0.95 30.39
N PHE A 783 -6.39 0.98 29.23
CA PHE A 783 -7.76 0.54 29.06
C PHE A 783 -7.91 -0.95 29.40
N ILE A 784 -7.04 -1.83 28.89
CA ILE A 784 -7.11 -3.26 29.16
C ILE A 784 -6.87 -3.55 30.65
N ASP A 785 -5.90 -2.88 31.29
CA ASP A 785 -5.66 -3.03 32.74
C ASP A 785 -6.84 -2.55 33.59
N ASP A 786 -7.44 -1.41 33.23
CA ASP A 786 -8.68 -0.93 33.85
C ASP A 786 -9.83 -1.92 33.65
N GLU A 787 -9.93 -2.51 32.47
CA GLU A 787 -10.95 -3.49 32.12
C GLU A 787 -10.78 -4.80 32.93
N LEU A 788 -9.57 -5.35 32.97
CA LEU A 788 -9.23 -6.51 33.79
C LEU A 788 -9.56 -6.26 35.26
N THR A 789 -9.13 -5.13 35.82
CA THR A 789 -9.33 -4.85 37.26
C THR A 789 -10.75 -4.44 37.63
N LYS A 790 -11.36 -3.51 36.89
CA LYS A 790 -12.63 -2.88 37.28
C LYS A 790 -13.86 -3.56 36.71
N PHE A 791 -13.74 -4.21 35.55
CA PHE A 791 -14.87 -4.90 34.93
C PHE A 791 -14.82 -6.40 35.22
N TYR A 792 -13.66 -7.03 35.06
CA TYR A 792 -13.52 -8.46 35.32
C TYR A 792 -13.11 -8.78 36.77
N GLY A 793 -12.45 -7.89 37.51
CA GLY A 793 -11.92 -8.21 38.84
C GLY A 793 -10.73 -9.19 38.79
N MET A 794 -9.80 -8.92 37.89
CA MET A 794 -8.53 -9.64 37.69
C MET A 794 -7.34 -8.74 38.03
N GLU A 795 -6.15 -9.32 38.08
CA GLU A 795 -4.91 -8.56 38.21
C GLU A 795 -4.61 -7.77 36.92
N ILE A 796 -3.88 -6.66 37.06
CA ILE A 796 -3.34 -5.91 35.92
C ILE A 796 -2.35 -6.78 35.15
N PHE A 797 -2.26 -6.58 33.84
CA PHE A 797 -1.35 -7.35 32.98
C PHE A 797 -0.19 -6.49 32.43
N TYR A 798 -0.50 -5.37 31.77
CA TYR A 798 0.52 -4.58 31.08
C TYR A 798 1.33 -3.72 32.05
N ASN A 799 0.66 -2.99 32.96
CA ASN A 799 1.28 -2.07 33.92
C ASN A 799 2.28 -1.08 33.28
N VAL A 800 1.98 -0.67 32.05
CA VAL A 800 2.82 0.20 31.22
C VAL A 800 2.78 1.63 31.76
N LYS A 801 3.94 2.25 31.97
CA LYS A 801 4.06 3.66 32.37
C LYS A 801 4.55 4.54 31.24
N THR A 802 5.42 3.99 30.42
CA THR A 802 6.08 4.65 29.30
C THR A 802 6.03 3.74 28.09
N LYS A 803 6.17 4.29 26.88
CA LYS A 803 6.15 3.48 25.66
C LYS A 803 7.21 2.37 25.66
N THR A 804 8.37 2.56 26.29
CA THR A 804 9.43 1.54 26.36
C THR A 804 9.00 0.29 27.11
N ASP A 805 8.02 0.38 28.00
CA ASP A 805 7.45 -0.78 28.68
C ASP A 805 6.62 -1.66 27.72
N LEU A 806 6.27 -1.16 26.52
CA LEU A 806 5.62 -1.96 25.47
C LEU A 806 6.58 -2.94 24.78
N ILE A 807 7.90 -2.75 24.90
CA ILE A 807 8.89 -3.62 24.26
C ILE A 807 8.77 -5.04 24.82
N GLY A 808 8.62 -6.02 23.93
CA GLY A 808 8.38 -7.42 24.24
C GLY A 808 6.90 -7.81 24.29
N HIS A 809 5.96 -6.85 24.32
CA HIS A 809 4.54 -7.20 24.28
C HIS A 809 4.08 -7.61 22.88
N LEU A 810 3.16 -8.57 22.84
CA LEU A 810 2.60 -9.14 21.63
C LEU A 810 1.45 -8.28 21.06
N ILE A 811 1.44 -8.20 19.74
CA ILE A 811 0.43 -7.52 18.93
C ILE A 811 -0.19 -8.48 17.92
N ALA A 812 -1.34 -8.10 17.38
CA ALA A 812 -1.88 -8.65 16.15
C ALA A 812 -1.81 -7.58 15.05
N GLY A 813 -1.06 -7.86 13.99
CA GLY A 813 -1.10 -7.09 12.75
C GLY A 813 -2.26 -7.59 11.89
N LEU A 814 -3.04 -6.69 11.31
CA LEU A 814 -4.17 -7.03 10.44
C LEU A 814 -4.28 -6.08 9.26
N ALA A 815 -4.26 -6.66 8.06
CA ALA A 815 -4.41 -5.91 6.83
C ALA A 815 -5.87 -5.59 6.51
N PRO A 816 -6.19 -4.44 5.90
CA PRO A 816 -7.50 -4.19 5.32
C PRO A 816 -7.89 -5.31 4.36
N HIS A 817 -9.17 -5.64 4.27
CA HIS A 817 -9.70 -6.71 3.39
C HIS A 817 -9.27 -8.14 3.71
N THR A 818 -8.45 -8.36 4.74
CA THR A 818 -8.08 -9.69 5.24
C THR A 818 -8.91 -10.07 6.45
N SER A 819 -8.88 -11.36 6.82
CA SER A 819 -9.56 -11.90 8.00
C SER A 819 -8.64 -12.70 8.94
N ALA A 820 -7.36 -12.83 8.59
CA ALA A 820 -6.35 -13.46 9.43
C ALA A 820 -5.41 -12.39 10.01
N GLY A 821 -5.36 -12.30 11.34
CA GLY A 821 -4.34 -11.52 12.02
C GLY A 821 -3.01 -12.28 12.06
N VAL A 822 -1.90 -11.57 12.03
CA VAL A 822 -0.55 -12.16 12.18
C VAL A 822 0.04 -11.70 13.50
N LEU A 823 0.51 -12.66 14.30
CA LEU A 823 1.15 -12.40 15.57
C LEU A 823 2.48 -11.64 15.35
N GLY A 824 2.68 -10.55 16.09
CA GLY A 824 3.96 -9.84 16.12
C GLY A 824 4.38 -9.46 17.54
N ARG A 825 5.63 -9.04 17.71
CA ARG A 825 6.19 -8.57 18.98
C ARG A 825 6.86 -7.21 18.81
N ILE A 826 6.58 -6.26 19.70
CA ILE A 826 7.19 -4.92 19.62
C ILE A 826 8.66 -5.00 20.07
N VAL A 827 9.62 -4.62 19.21
CA VAL A 827 11.06 -4.61 19.54
C VAL A 827 11.60 -3.18 19.75
N GLY A 828 10.94 -2.17 19.19
CA GLY A 828 11.34 -0.77 19.37
C GLY A 828 10.42 0.22 18.65
N PHE A 829 10.90 1.46 18.51
CA PHE A 829 10.10 2.58 18.00
C PHE A 829 10.79 3.39 16.91
N THR A 830 10.03 3.90 15.95
CA THR A 830 10.54 4.82 14.93
C THR A 830 9.87 6.20 14.97
N LYS A 831 10.59 7.22 14.51
CA LYS A 831 10.03 8.57 14.28
C LYS A 831 9.30 8.67 12.95
N ALA A 832 9.53 7.73 12.03
CA ALA A 832 8.77 7.64 10.78
C ALA A 832 7.29 7.36 11.08
N LEU A 833 6.40 7.82 10.19
CA LEU A 833 4.97 7.54 10.29
C LEU A 833 4.63 6.23 9.57
N GLY A 834 5.24 5.14 10.01
CA GLY A 834 5.06 3.81 9.45
C GLY A 834 5.40 2.72 10.48
N CYS A 835 5.12 1.47 10.12
CA CYS A 835 5.47 0.27 10.85
C CYS A 835 6.58 -0.47 10.10
N TYR A 836 7.78 -0.48 10.66
CA TYR A 836 8.88 -1.27 10.13
C TYR A 836 8.75 -2.71 10.63
N ALA A 837 8.77 -3.68 9.72
CA ALA A 837 8.73 -5.09 10.06
C ALA A 837 9.48 -5.92 9.02
N HIS A 838 9.80 -7.16 9.37
CA HIS A 838 10.36 -8.12 8.44
C HIS A 838 9.47 -8.24 7.18
N PRO A 839 10.02 -8.32 5.95
CA PRO A 839 9.22 -8.49 4.73
C PRO A 839 8.19 -9.63 4.83
N TYR A 840 8.56 -10.75 5.46
CA TYR A 840 7.63 -11.87 5.69
C TYR A 840 6.43 -11.50 6.57
N PHE A 841 6.58 -10.60 7.55
CA PHE A 841 5.46 -10.13 8.36
C PHE A 841 4.44 -9.34 7.52
N HIS A 842 4.90 -8.55 6.55
CA HIS A 842 4.04 -7.82 5.61
C HIS A 842 3.40 -8.75 4.60
N SER A 843 4.18 -9.65 3.97
CA SER A 843 3.67 -10.64 3.02
C SER A 843 2.72 -11.66 3.65
N ALA A 844 2.91 -12.05 4.92
CA ALA A 844 1.96 -12.90 5.65
C ALA A 844 0.58 -12.27 5.81
N LYS A 845 0.50 -10.93 5.77
CA LYS A 845 -0.75 -10.18 5.79
C LYS A 845 -1.24 -9.83 4.38
N ARG A 846 -0.58 -10.40 3.35
CA ARG A 846 -0.84 -10.18 1.92
C ARG A 846 -0.70 -8.70 1.52
N ARG A 847 0.37 -8.09 2.01
CA ARG A 847 0.71 -6.67 1.80
C ARG A 847 2.12 -6.50 1.28
N ASN A 848 2.26 -5.45 0.48
CA ASN A 848 3.54 -4.95 -0.01
C ASN A 848 3.82 -3.61 0.65
N CYS A 849 5.03 -3.08 0.51
CA CYS A 849 5.37 -1.76 1.02
C CYS A 849 5.23 -0.69 -0.08
N ASP A 850 4.12 -0.69 -0.81
CA ASP A 850 3.79 0.24 -1.90
C ASP A 850 2.79 1.33 -1.48
N SER A 851 2.81 1.72 -0.19
CA SER A 851 1.85 2.58 0.55
C SER A 851 0.58 1.90 1.06
N ASP A 852 0.58 0.57 1.07
CA ASP A 852 -0.34 -0.19 1.88
C ASP A 852 -0.21 0.18 3.38
N GLU A 853 -1.30 -0.06 4.11
CA GLU A 853 -1.44 0.32 5.51
C GLU A 853 -2.02 -0.83 6.33
N ASP A 854 -1.32 -1.24 7.37
CA ASP A 854 -1.80 -2.24 8.31
C ASP A 854 -2.30 -1.65 9.62
N ALA A 855 -3.26 -2.36 10.22
CA ALA A 855 -3.72 -2.11 11.58
C ALA A 855 -2.85 -2.88 12.58
N VAL A 856 -2.39 -2.18 13.61
CA VAL A 856 -1.73 -2.76 14.78
C VAL A 856 -2.68 -2.71 15.98
N MET A 857 -2.81 -3.84 16.68
CA MET A 857 -3.65 -4.02 17.87
C MET A 857 -2.86 -4.75 18.96
N LEU A 858 -3.05 -4.39 20.23
CA LEU A 858 -2.54 -5.21 21.32
C LEU A 858 -3.25 -6.57 21.32
N LEU A 859 -2.51 -7.67 21.43
CA LEU A 859 -3.09 -9.01 21.28
C LEU A 859 -4.21 -9.26 22.32
N LEU A 860 -3.99 -8.85 23.58
CA LEU A 860 -5.00 -9.07 24.62
C LEU A 860 -6.31 -8.28 24.38
N ASP A 861 -6.25 -7.11 23.73
CA ASP A 861 -7.46 -6.37 23.32
C ASP A 861 -8.25 -7.18 22.29
N ALA A 862 -7.59 -7.68 21.25
CA ALA A 862 -8.22 -8.52 20.24
C ALA A 862 -8.87 -9.76 20.88
N LEU A 863 -8.19 -10.43 21.82
CA LEU A 863 -8.71 -11.66 22.43
C LEU A 863 -9.90 -11.42 23.38
N ILE A 864 -9.93 -10.30 24.09
CA ILE A 864 -10.98 -9.97 25.08
C ILE A 864 -12.16 -9.22 24.46
N ASN A 865 -11.93 -8.31 23.51
CA ASN A 865 -12.94 -7.34 23.06
C ASN A 865 -13.55 -7.67 21.70
N PHE A 866 -12.91 -8.48 20.87
CA PHE A 866 -13.46 -8.93 19.60
C PHE A 866 -14.68 -9.85 19.79
N SER A 867 -15.75 -9.64 19.03
CA SER A 867 -16.82 -10.64 18.90
C SER A 867 -17.39 -10.70 17.49
N LYS A 868 -17.58 -11.92 16.97
CA LYS A 868 -18.25 -12.17 15.67
C LYS A 868 -19.67 -11.60 15.67
N THR A 869 -20.31 -11.57 16.85
CA THR A 869 -21.67 -11.05 17.04
C THR A 869 -21.79 -9.53 16.83
N TYR A 870 -20.67 -8.80 16.84
CA TYR A 870 -20.64 -7.35 16.56
C TYR A 870 -20.45 -7.04 15.07
N LEU A 871 -20.02 -8.02 14.27
CA LEU A 871 -19.77 -7.81 12.86
C LEU A 871 -21.04 -7.36 12.12
N PRO A 872 -20.92 -6.43 11.15
CA PRO A 872 -22.04 -6.02 10.32
C PRO A 872 -22.67 -7.19 9.56
N ASN A 873 -24.00 -7.21 9.43
CA ASN A 873 -24.71 -8.21 8.63
C ASN A 873 -24.66 -7.94 7.11
N THR A 874 -24.01 -6.86 6.69
CA THR A 874 -23.87 -6.52 5.26
C THR A 874 -22.68 -7.22 4.66
N ARG A 875 -22.75 -7.59 3.37
CA ARG A 875 -21.61 -8.13 2.60
C ARG A 875 -20.36 -7.27 2.79
N GLY A 876 -19.24 -7.92 3.06
CA GLY A 876 -17.98 -7.30 3.44
C GLY A 876 -17.90 -6.87 4.91
N GLY A 877 -18.80 -7.34 5.76
CA GLY A 877 -18.85 -7.02 7.19
C GLY A 877 -17.75 -7.71 7.98
N SER A 878 -17.36 -8.92 7.57
CA SER A 878 -16.29 -9.71 8.20
C SER A 878 -14.89 -9.43 7.63
N MET A 879 -14.80 -8.67 6.53
CA MET A 879 -13.52 -8.11 6.09
C MET A 879 -12.93 -7.25 7.19
N ASP A 880 -11.60 -7.28 7.30
CA ASP A 880 -10.87 -6.45 8.25
C ASP A 880 -11.26 -6.79 9.70
N ALA A 881 -11.44 -8.07 10.03
CA ALA A 881 -11.69 -8.58 11.38
C ALA A 881 -10.76 -9.77 11.69
N PRO A 882 -10.20 -9.89 12.91
CA PRO A 882 -9.29 -10.99 13.25
C PRO A 882 -10.08 -12.29 13.49
N LEU A 883 -10.54 -12.96 12.43
CA LEU A 883 -11.31 -14.21 12.53
C LEU A 883 -10.44 -15.42 12.89
N VAL A 884 -9.14 -15.32 12.65
CA VAL A 884 -8.11 -16.30 13.02
C VAL A 884 -6.81 -15.55 13.28
N LEU A 885 -5.93 -16.10 14.12
CA LEU A 885 -4.60 -15.56 14.38
C LEU A 885 -3.53 -16.56 13.94
N SER A 886 -2.68 -16.16 12.99
CA SER A 886 -1.47 -16.90 12.62
C SER A 886 -0.41 -16.69 13.70
N SER A 887 0.00 -17.78 14.33
CA SER A 887 0.97 -17.76 15.43
C SER A 887 2.42 -17.80 14.97
N ARG A 888 2.67 -18.47 13.83
CA ARG A 888 3.97 -18.64 13.20
C ARG A 888 3.91 -18.12 11.77
N ILE A 889 5.04 -17.60 11.29
CA ILE A 889 5.26 -17.27 9.88
C ILE A 889 6.14 -18.35 9.27
N ASP A 890 5.62 -18.97 8.22
CA ASP A 890 6.36 -19.88 7.35
C ASP A 890 6.49 -19.22 5.96
N PRO A 891 7.72 -18.88 5.51
CA PRO A 891 7.94 -18.29 4.20
C PRO A 891 7.37 -19.10 3.02
N GLU A 892 7.21 -20.41 3.13
CA GLU A 892 6.59 -21.24 2.07
C GLU A 892 5.07 -20.99 1.92
N GLU A 893 4.43 -20.52 2.99
CA GLU A 893 2.97 -20.36 3.08
C GLU A 893 2.49 -18.91 2.94
N ILE A 894 3.39 -17.95 2.71
CA ILE A 894 3.05 -16.53 2.55
C ILE A 894 3.10 -16.10 1.07
N ASP A 895 2.80 -14.83 0.81
CA ASP A 895 2.83 -14.27 -0.53
C ASP A 895 4.24 -14.34 -1.16
N ASP A 896 4.27 -14.77 -2.43
CA ASP A 896 5.48 -15.06 -3.21
C ASP A 896 6.34 -13.83 -3.52
N GLU A 897 5.83 -12.62 -3.29
CA GLU A 897 6.58 -11.41 -3.54
C GLU A 897 7.84 -11.31 -2.66
N SER A 898 7.75 -11.78 -1.42
CA SER A 898 8.89 -11.82 -0.50
C SER A 898 9.98 -12.82 -0.89
N HIS A 899 9.68 -13.79 -1.75
CA HIS A 899 10.66 -14.78 -2.24
C HIS A 899 11.69 -14.15 -3.18
N ASN A 900 11.32 -13.05 -3.85
CA ASN A 900 12.19 -12.34 -4.78
C ASN A 900 13.21 -11.42 -4.09
N LEU A 901 13.22 -11.37 -2.75
CA LEU A 901 14.09 -10.48 -2.00
C LEU A 901 15.56 -10.90 -2.14
N ASP A 902 16.42 -9.97 -2.58
CA ASP A 902 17.88 -10.20 -2.71
C ASP A 902 18.54 -10.21 -1.33
N ILE A 903 19.40 -11.18 -1.02
CA ILE A 903 19.89 -11.42 0.36
C ILE A 903 21.42 -11.50 0.52
N TYR A 904 22.17 -10.73 -0.27
CA TYR A 904 23.64 -10.76 -0.25
C TYR A 904 24.26 -9.36 -0.16
N GLU A 905 25.55 -9.31 0.21
CA GLU A 905 26.28 -8.08 0.49
C GLU A 905 26.70 -7.30 -0.78
N ARG A 906 26.95 -7.96 -1.91
CA ARG A 906 27.41 -7.30 -3.14
C ARG A 906 27.06 -8.05 -4.41
N PHE A 907 26.62 -7.32 -5.43
CA PHE A 907 26.38 -7.87 -6.76
C PHE A 907 27.72 -8.26 -7.43
N PRO A 908 27.79 -9.40 -8.13
CA PRO A 908 28.98 -9.76 -8.88
C PRO A 908 29.22 -8.78 -10.05
N VAL A 909 30.48 -8.61 -10.48
CA VAL A 909 30.82 -7.73 -11.62
C VAL A 909 30.08 -8.18 -12.89
N GLU A 910 29.97 -9.49 -13.10
CA GLU A 910 29.26 -10.09 -14.22
C GLU A 910 27.79 -9.63 -14.31
N PHE A 911 27.11 -9.41 -13.18
CA PHE A 911 25.74 -8.89 -13.19
C PHE A 911 25.69 -7.51 -13.85
N TYR A 912 26.56 -6.59 -13.44
CA TYR A 912 26.61 -5.24 -13.99
C TYR A 912 26.92 -5.25 -15.49
N ASP A 913 27.85 -6.11 -15.92
CA ASP A 913 28.18 -6.25 -17.34
C ASP A 913 27.01 -6.77 -18.18
N ARG A 914 26.26 -7.76 -17.67
CA ARG A 914 25.06 -8.29 -18.34
C ARG A 914 23.93 -7.26 -18.42
N THR A 915 23.80 -6.34 -17.46
CA THR A 915 22.76 -5.28 -17.50
C THR A 915 22.92 -4.25 -18.61
N LYS A 916 24.08 -4.21 -19.31
CA LYS A 916 24.28 -3.30 -20.45
C LYS A 916 23.31 -3.58 -21.59
N ASP A 917 22.90 -4.84 -21.73
CA ASP A 917 21.86 -5.27 -22.66
C ASP A 917 20.51 -5.36 -21.93
N PRO A 918 19.38 -5.09 -22.62
CA PRO A 918 18.04 -5.16 -22.03
C PRO A 918 17.58 -6.61 -21.82
N LEU A 919 18.19 -7.31 -20.86
CA LEU A 919 17.90 -8.70 -20.53
C LEU A 919 16.67 -8.83 -19.63
N LYS A 920 15.98 -9.97 -19.70
CA LYS A 920 14.96 -10.28 -18.69
C LYS A 920 15.62 -10.68 -17.37
N PRO A 921 15.03 -10.34 -16.21
CA PRO A 921 15.59 -10.69 -14.90
C PRO A 921 15.85 -12.18 -14.72
N ALA A 922 15.00 -13.04 -15.26
CA ALA A 922 15.16 -14.49 -15.18
C ALA A 922 16.45 -15.02 -15.87
N GLU A 923 17.06 -14.26 -16.79
CA GLU A 923 18.28 -14.64 -17.52
C GLU A 923 19.57 -14.39 -16.73
N VAL A 924 19.48 -13.69 -15.59
CA VAL A 924 20.62 -13.42 -14.68
C VAL A 924 20.37 -13.95 -13.28
N LEU A 925 19.31 -14.73 -13.07
CA LEU A 925 18.92 -15.25 -11.77
C LEU A 925 19.98 -16.19 -11.18
N ASP A 926 20.81 -16.80 -12.03
CA ASP A 926 21.96 -17.62 -11.65
C ASP A 926 23.04 -16.84 -10.86
N LEU A 927 23.05 -15.50 -10.98
CA LEU A 927 24.01 -14.61 -10.33
C LEU A 927 23.48 -13.97 -9.04
N ILE A 928 22.22 -14.22 -8.68
CA ILE A 928 21.49 -13.52 -7.62
C ILE A 928 21.07 -14.51 -6.55
N ASP A 929 21.51 -14.27 -5.31
CA ASP A 929 21.02 -15.02 -4.15
C ASP A 929 19.73 -14.37 -3.61
N ASN A 930 18.62 -15.11 -3.64
CA ASN A 930 17.31 -14.64 -3.22
C ASN A 930 16.66 -15.60 -2.21
N VAL A 931 15.61 -15.13 -1.53
CA VAL A 931 14.89 -15.92 -0.52
C VAL A 931 14.34 -17.24 -1.08
N GLU A 932 13.87 -17.27 -2.34
CA GLU A 932 13.31 -18.46 -2.98
C GLU A 932 14.27 -19.67 -2.92
N MET A 933 15.58 -19.43 -3.05
CA MET A 933 16.61 -20.47 -3.03
C MET A 933 16.82 -21.14 -1.66
N HIS A 934 16.34 -20.53 -0.58
CA HIS A 934 16.53 -21.00 0.80
C HIS A 934 15.25 -21.54 1.45
N LEU A 935 14.11 -21.50 0.76
CA LEU A 935 12.84 -22.02 1.26
C LEU A 935 12.95 -23.50 1.68
N GLY A 936 12.28 -23.84 2.77
CA GLY A 936 12.31 -25.20 3.34
C GLY A 936 13.59 -25.54 4.12
N THR A 937 14.56 -24.62 4.19
CA THR A 937 15.78 -24.77 5.02
C THR A 937 15.70 -23.90 6.29
N PRO A 938 16.57 -24.11 7.30
CA PRO A 938 16.68 -23.19 8.44
C PRO A 938 17.14 -21.77 8.05
N GLU A 939 17.90 -21.64 6.96
CA GLU A 939 18.47 -20.37 6.47
C GLU A 939 17.40 -19.41 5.92
N GLN A 940 16.16 -19.89 5.71
CA GLN A 940 15.04 -19.00 5.32
C GLN A 940 14.71 -17.93 6.38
N TYR A 941 15.18 -18.06 7.62
CA TYR A 941 14.86 -17.16 8.74
C TYR A 941 16.02 -16.28 9.20
N GLU A 942 17.26 -16.55 8.76
CA GLU A 942 18.48 -15.93 9.26
C GLU A 942 19.50 -15.77 8.12
N GLY A 943 20.39 -14.79 8.22
CA GLY A 943 21.39 -14.51 7.17
C GLY A 943 20.87 -13.69 5.99
N LEU A 944 19.77 -12.95 6.14
CA LEU A 944 19.13 -12.18 5.05
C LEU A 944 19.84 -10.84 4.81
N MET A 945 21.09 -10.92 4.34
CA MET A 945 22.00 -9.79 4.17
C MET A 945 21.51 -8.74 3.17
N PHE A 946 22.18 -7.59 3.16
CA PHE A 946 21.84 -6.43 2.34
C PHE A 946 23.13 -5.77 1.84
N SER A 947 23.05 -5.04 0.73
CA SER A 947 24.21 -4.47 0.05
C SER A 947 24.54 -3.02 0.40
N HIS A 948 23.59 -2.26 0.95
CA HIS A 948 23.78 -0.84 1.25
C HIS A 948 23.46 -0.49 2.69
N HIS A 949 24.37 0.22 3.35
CA HIS A 949 24.15 0.72 4.70
C HIS A 949 23.31 1.99 4.74
N THR A 950 22.67 2.24 5.88
CA THR A 950 22.01 3.52 6.17
C THR A 950 22.23 3.88 7.63
N SER A 951 22.65 5.12 7.91
CA SER A 951 22.94 5.56 9.28
C SER A 951 21.72 5.52 10.19
N SER A 952 20.52 5.72 9.65
CA SER A 952 19.27 5.59 10.38
C SER A 952 18.08 5.36 9.46
N ILE A 953 17.22 4.40 9.84
CA ILE A 953 15.96 4.11 9.14
C ILE A 953 14.95 5.28 9.14
N HIS A 954 15.23 6.36 9.85
CA HIS A 954 14.38 7.56 9.87
C HIS A 954 15.19 8.87 9.76
N ALA A 955 16.34 8.85 9.09
CA ALA A 955 17.18 10.04 8.86
C ALA A 955 16.48 11.15 8.04
N GLY A 956 15.52 10.78 7.18
CA GLY A 956 14.77 11.71 6.34
C GLY A 956 13.65 12.48 7.07
N PRO A 957 12.95 13.39 6.36
CA PRO A 957 11.75 14.03 6.90
C PRO A 957 10.69 12.99 7.30
N THR A 958 10.08 13.16 8.46
CA THR A 958 9.04 12.23 8.98
C THR A 958 7.62 12.60 8.55
N LEU A 959 7.41 13.82 8.06
CA LEU A 959 6.11 14.34 7.66
C LEU A 959 6.21 15.11 6.34
N CYS A 960 5.49 14.66 5.32
CA CYS A 960 5.53 15.32 4.01
C CYS A 960 4.87 16.71 4.04
N LEU A 961 5.33 17.61 3.16
CA LEU A 961 4.82 18.97 3.03
C LEU A 961 3.32 19.00 2.69
N TYR A 962 2.83 18.03 1.91
CA TYR A 962 1.43 17.94 1.53
C TYR A 962 0.46 17.93 2.74
N LYS A 963 0.86 17.31 3.85
CA LYS A 963 0.05 17.28 5.08
C LYS A 963 0.19 18.55 5.92
N ARG A 964 1.31 19.26 5.79
CA ARG A 964 1.57 20.53 6.48
C ARG A 964 0.80 21.69 5.83
N LEU A 965 0.56 21.63 4.53
CA LEU A 965 -0.19 22.65 3.80
C LEU A 965 -1.72 22.53 4.02
N PRO A 966 -2.39 23.58 4.53
CA PRO A 966 -3.83 23.54 4.84
C PRO A 966 -4.73 23.55 3.61
N SER A 967 -4.41 24.34 2.58
CA SER A 967 -5.32 24.61 1.44
C SER A 967 -4.87 23.93 0.15
N MET A 968 -5.83 23.64 -0.74
CA MET A 968 -5.53 23.06 -2.05
C MET A 968 -4.75 24.03 -2.96
N LYS A 969 -5.00 25.34 -2.82
CA LYS A 969 -4.25 26.37 -3.54
C LYS A 969 -2.77 26.33 -3.18
N GLU A 970 -2.44 26.33 -1.89
CA GLU A 970 -1.04 26.24 -1.43
C GLU A 970 -0.38 24.93 -1.86
N LYS A 971 -1.11 23.82 -1.88
CA LYS A 971 -0.61 22.52 -2.33
C LYS A 971 -0.24 22.50 -3.81
N VAL A 972 -1.06 23.13 -4.65
CA VAL A 972 -0.76 23.26 -6.08
C VAL A 972 0.38 24.24 -6.30
N GLU A 973 0.39 25.38 -5.59
CA GLU A 973 1.48 26.35 -5.71
C GLU A 973 2.83 25.73 -5.36
N ALA A 974 2.91 24.99 -4.24
CA ALA A 974 4.13 24.29 -3.84
C ALA A 974 4.51 23.16 -4.81
N GLN A 975 3.53 22.52 -5.46
CA GLN A 975 3.80 21.54 -6.52
C GLN A 975 4.43 22.21 -7.75
N ILE A 976 3.91 23.37 -8.16
CA ILE A 976 4.41 24.09 -9.33
C ILE A 976 5.77 24.74 -9.05
N GLU A 977 5.96 25.35 -7.87
CA GLU A 977 7.27 25.88 -7.44
C GLU A 977 8.36 24.78 -7.48
N LEU A 978 8.00 23.54 -7.17
CA LEU A 978 8.92 22.42 -7.26
C LEU A 978 9.21 22.03 -8.71
N ALA A 979 8.18 22.01 -9.57
CA ALA A 979 8.34 21.75 -11.00
C ALA A 979 9.26 22.79 -11.67
N GLU A 980 9.17 24.06 -11.28
CA GLU A 980 10.05 25.13 -11.80
C GLU A 980 11.52 24.97 -11.40
N LYS A 981 11.80 24.26 -10.31
CA LYS A 981 13.17 24.06 -9.82
C LYS A 981 13.81 22.80 -10.38
N ILE A 982 13.04 21.75 -10.69
CA ILE A 982 13.63 20.48 -11.10
C ILE A 982 13.89 20.48 -12.61
N ARG A 983 15.14 20.23 -13.01
CA ARG A 983 15.53 20.16 -14.42
C ARG A 983 14.73 19.11 -15.22
N ALA A 984 14.48 17.96 -14.60
CA ALA A 984 13.77 16.84 -15.22
C ALA A 984 12.23 17.04 -15.31
N VAL A 985 11.71 18.23 -15.02
CA VAL A 985 10.28 18.51 -15.00
C VAL A 985 9.92 19.65 -15.95
N ASP A 986 9.15 19.34 -17.01
CA ASP A 986 8.44 20.36 -17.77
C ASP A 986 7.23 20.89 -16.98
N GLN A 987 7.34 22.11 -16.47
CA GLN A 987 6.28 22.80 -15.75
C GLN A 987 5.01 23.00 -16.58
N ARG A 988 5.12 23.14 -17.91
CA ARG A 988 3.96 23.35 -18.78
C ARG A 988 3.09 22.09 -18.82
N ASP A 989 3.70 20.94 -19.09
CA ASP A 989 3.00 19.66 -19.13
C ASP A 989 2.30 19.36 -17.78
N VAL A 990 3.01 19.59 -16.66
CA VAL A 990 2.45 19.42 -15.31
C VAL A 990 1.18 20.25 -15.12
N VAL A 991 1.19 21.52 -15.53
CA VAL A 991 0.02 22.40 -15.43
C VAL A 991 -1.12 21.91 -16.32
N GLU A 992 -0.85 21.57 -17.58
CA GLU A 992 -1.87 21.09 -18.53
C GLU A 992 -2.53 19.78 -18.04
N ARG A 993 -1.75 18.86 -17.48
CA ARG A 993 -2.24 17.59 -16.91
C ARG A 993 -3.02 17.78 -15.62
N VAL A 994 -2.60 18.68 -14.71
CA VAL A 994 -3.41 19.00 -13.50
C VAL A 994 -4.77 19.59 -13.88
N LEU A 995 -4.79 20.47 -14.90
CA LEU A 995 -6.03 21.05 -15.39
C LEU A 995 -6.96 20.01 -16.02
N SER A 996 -6.43 19.13 -16.88
CA SER A 996 -7.22 18.16 -17.65
C SER A 996 -7.67 16.94 -16.85
N SER A 997 -6.82 16.39 -15.97
CA SER A 997 -7.11 15.16 -15.22
C SER A 997 -7.81 15.39 -13.88
N HIS A 998 -7.62 16.55 -13.24
CA HIS A 998 -8.18 16.81 -11.89
C HIS A 998 -9.16 17.99 -11.87
N PHE A 999 -8.75 19.19 -12.30
CA PHE A 999 -9.57 20.39 -12.07
C PHE A 999 -10.78 20.49 -12.99
N LEU A 1000 -10.62 20.37 -14.30
CA LEU A 1000 -11.74 20.44 -15.26
C LEU A 1000 -12.78 19.33 -15.01
N PRO A 1001 -12.40 18.04 -14.80
CA PRO A 1001 -13.35 16.99 -14.47
C PRO A 1001 -14.13 17.27 -13.18
N ASP A 1002 -13.49 17.76 -12.11
CA ASP A 1002 -14.18 18.09 -10.86
C ASP A 1002 -15.13 19.29 -11.01
N ILE A 1003 -14.72 20.34 -11.74
CA ILE A 1003 -15.58 21.50 -12.03
C ILE A 1003 -16.83 21.06 -12.82
N MET A 1004 -16.63 20.30 -13.90
CA MET A 1004 -17.73 19.81 -14.74
C MET A 1004 -18.64 18.84 -13.98
N GLY A 1005 -18.06 17.91 -13.22
CA GLY A 1005 -18.76 16.94 -12.40
C GLY A 1005 -19.60 17.60 -11.31
N ASN A 1006 -19.03 18.54 -10.57
CA ASN A 1006 -19.75 19.29 -9.53
C ASN A 1006 -20.84 20.19 -10.12
N SER A 1007 -20.61 20.82 -11.28
CA SER A 1007 -21.64 21.60 -11.99
C SER A 1007 -22.83 20.73 -12.42
N ARG A 1008 -22.55 19.56 -13.02
CA ARG A 1008 -23.58 18.57 -13.39
C ARG A 1008 -24.31 18.01 -12.16
N ALA A 1009 -23.60 17.71 -11.08
CA ALA A 1009 -24.18 17.24 -9.83
C ALA A 1009 -25.06 18.31 -9.17
N PHE A 1010 -24.62 19.57 -9.20
CA PHE A 1010 -25.36 20.71 -8.64
C PHE A 1010 -26.72 20.90 -9.33
N SER A 1011 -26.79 20.74 -10.66
CA SER A 1011 -28.05 20.87 -11.42
C SER A 1011 -29.02 19.70 -11.19
N LYS A 1012 -28.52 18.50 -10.84
CA LYS A 1012 -29.33 17.28 -10.63
C LYS A 1012 -29.61 16.95 -9.15
N GLN A 1013 -29.16 17.79 -8.21
CA GLN A 1013 -29.12 17.42 -6.80
C GLN A 1013 -30.48 17.32 -6.11
N LYS A 1014 -30.48 16.59 -4.98
CA LYS A 1014 -31.59 16.51 -4.02
C LYS A 1014 -31.40 17.54 -2.90
N VAL A 1015 -32.48 17.95 -2.25
CA VAL A 1015 -32.43 18.78 -1.03
C VAL A 1015 -32.56 17.91 0.22
N ARG A 1016 -31.83 18.26 1.29
CA ARG A 1016 -31.84 17.51 2.56
C ARG A 1016 -32.26 18.41 3.72
N CYS A 1017 -33.08 17.89 4.64
CA CYS A 1017 -33.36 18.57 5.89
C CYS A 1017 -32.18 18.47 6.88
N THR A 1018 -31.77 19.59 7.48
CA THR A 1018 -30.68 19.63 8.48
C THR A 1018 -31.02 18.97 9.81
N LYS A 1019 -32.31 18.87 10.14
CA LYS A 1019 -32.78 18.36 11.44
C LYS A 1019 -33.12 16.86 11.43
N CYS A 1020 -33.82 16.39 10.39
CA CYS A 1020 -34.27 15.00 10.29
C CYS A 1020 -33.63 14.21 9.14
N ASN A 1021 -32.72 14.81 8.37
CA ASN A 1021 -32.01 14.20 7.24
C ASN A 1021 -32.89 13.64 6.11
N SER A 1022 -34.18 13.95 6.09
CA SER A 1022 -35.07 13.60 4.97
C SER A 1022 -34.57 14.25 3.68
N LYS A 1023 -34.52 13.46 2.60
CA LYS A 1023 -34.09 13.88 1.28
C LYS A 1023 -35.33 14.05 0.38
N TYR A 1024 -35.39 15.14 -0.37
CA TYR A 1024 -36.44 15.39 -1.36
C TYR A 1024 -35.80 15.62 -2.72
N ARG A 1025 -36.42 15.08 -3.78
CA ARG A 1025 -35.97 15.29 -5.16
C ARG A 1025 -36.06 16.75 -5.59
N ARG A 1026 -37.04 17.49 -5.08
CA ARG A 1026 -37.26 18.91 -5.34
C ARG A 1026 -37.55 19.63 -4.02
N ILE A 1027 -37.33 20.95 -3.98
CA ILE A 1027 -37.70 21.74 -2.82
C ILE A 1027 -39.23 21.75 -2.69
N PRO A 1028 -39.80 21.37 -1.52
CA PRO A 1028 -41.21 21.59 -1.24
C PRO A 1028 -41.55 23.07 -1.40
N LEU A 1029 -42.71 23.40 -1.96
CA LEU A 1029 -43.15 24.78 -2.18
C LEU A 1029 -43.22 25.61 -0.89
N THR A 1030 -43.34 24.95 0.27
CA THR A 1030 -43.31 25.59 1.59
C THR A 1030 -41.91 26.09 2.00
N GLY A 1031 -40.85 25.72 1.27
CA GLY A 1031 -39.45 26.01 1.61
C GLY A 1031 -38.93 25.30 2.86
N LYS A 1032 -39.77 24.50 3.53
CA LYS A 1032 -39.47 23.81 4.79
C LYS A 1032 -39.66 22.31 4.64
N CYS A 1033 -38.97 21.55 5.49
CA CYS A 1033 -39.16 20.11 5.54
C CYS A 1033 -40.60 19.74 5.94
N THR A 1034 -41.26 18.92 5.12
CA THR A 1034 -42.64 18.46 5.36
C THR A 1034 -42.78 17.55 6.60
N LYS A 1035 -41.68 16.93 7.06
CA LYS A 1035 -41.70 16.04 8.24
C LYS A 1035 -41.46 16.75 9.57
N CYS A 1036 -40.63 17.79 9.60
CA CYS A 1036 -40.20 18.39 10.87
C CYS A 1036 -40.10 19.92 10.88
N GLY A 1037 -40.52 20.60 9.81
CA GLY A 1037 -40.48 22.05 9.66
C GLY A 1037 -39.08 22.68 9.61
N GLY A 1038 -38.03 21.86 9.55
CA GLY A 1038 -36.64 22.33 9.53
C GLY A 1038 -36.20 22.86 8.17
N ASN A 1039 -35.07 23.58 8.17
CA ASN A 1039 -34.48 24.14 6.95
C ASN A 1039 -33.99 23.03 6.01
N LEU A 1040 -34.13 23.30 4.72
CA LEU A 1040 -33.66 22.44 3.64
C LEU A 1040 -32.40 23.06 3.04
N ILE A 1041 -31.38 22.24 2.86
CA ILE A 1041 -30.13 22.63 2.25
C ILE A 1041 -29.89 21.82 0.99
N LEU A 1042 -29.18 22.42 0.04
CA LEU A 1042 -28.61 21.74 -1.12
C LEU A 1042 -27.52 20.76 -0.66
N SER A 1043 -27.42 19.63 -1.34
CA SER A 1043 -26.41 18.61 -1.03
C SER A 1043 -25.03 19.01 -1.56
N VAL A 1044 -24.99 19.69 -2.71
CA VAL A 1044 -23.83 20.29 -3.35
C VAL A 1044 -23.97 21.80 -3.25
N SER A 1045 -22.97 22.48 -2.68
CA SER A 1045 -22.98 23.94 -2.49
C SER A 1045 -22.36 24.66 -3.70
N LYS A 1046 -22.71 25.94 -3.91
CA LYS A 1046 -22.05 26.82 -4.90
C LYS A 1046 -20.53 26.81 -4.74
N GLY A 1047 -20.04 26.88 -3.50
CA GLY A 1047 -18.62 26.85 -3.20
C GLY A 1047 -17.91 25.55 -3.61
N SER A 1048 -18.64 24.43 -3.71
CA SER A 1048 -18.07 23.17 -4.22
C SER A 1048 -17.81 23.25 -5.73
N VAL A 1049 -18.70 23.90 -6.48
CA VAL A 1049 -18.57 24.08 -7.94
C VAL A 1049 -17.45 25.07 -8.28
N GLN A 1050 -17.32 26.16 -7.52
CA GLN A 1050 -16.33 27.22 -7.76
C GLN A 1050 -14.94 26.93 -7.15
N LYS A 1051 -14.77 25.80 -6.44
CA LYS A 1051 -13.59 25.50 -5.62
C LYS A 1051 -12.26 25.62 -6.37
N TYR A 1052 -12.20 25.13 -7.60
CA TYR A 1052 -10.97 25.11 -8.42
C TYR A 1052 -10.93 26.16 -9.51
N LEU A 1053 -12.04 26.83 -9.81
CA LEU A 1053 -12.13 27.77 -10.94
C LEU A 1053 -11.06 28.87 -10.86
N GLY A 1054 -10.93 29.52 -9.70
CA GLY A 1054 -9.94 30.59 -9.51
C GLY A 1054 -8.49 30.11 -9.55
N ILE A 1055 -8.20 28.87 -9.14
CA ILE A 1055 -6.85 28.30 -9.23
C ILE A 1055 -6.54 27.97 -10.70
N SER A 1056 -7.50 27.38 -11.42
CA SER A 1056 -7.35 27.07 -12.85
C SER A 1056 -7.08 28.33 -13.68
N GLN A 1057 -7.79 29.43 -13.41
CA GLN A 1057 -7.59 30.70 -14.11
C GLN A 1057 -6.19 31.27 -13.89
N ASP A 1058 -5.73 31.25 -12.64
CA ASP A 1058 -4.40 31.72 -12.28
C ASP A 1058 -3.30 30.91 -13.01
N LEU A 1059 -3.43 29.58 -13.06
CA LEU A 1059 -2.49 28.72 -13.79
C LEU A 1059 -2.49 28.97 -15.30
N VAL A 1060 -3.67 29.08 -15.92
CA VAL A 1060 -3.81 29.35 -17.37
C VAL A 1060 -3.24 30.73 -17.77
N ASN A 1061 -3.25 31.69 -16.85
CA ASN A 1061 -2.69 33.02 -17.08
C ASN A 1061 -1.16 33.08 -16.85
N ARG A 1062 -0.61 32.24 -15.96
CA ARG A 1062 0.83 32.21 -15.67
C ARG A 1062 1.63 31.36 -16.65
N TYR A 1063 1.07 30.27 -17.15
CA TYR A 1063 1.79 29.30 -18.00
C TYR A 1063 1.22 29.25 -19.42
N PRO A 1064 2.07 29.00 -20.44
CA PRO A 1064 1.64 28.91 -21.83
C PRO A 1064 0.92 27.59 -22.11
N VAL A 1065 -0.31 27.44 -21.60
CA VAL A 1065 -1.14 26.24 -21.81
C VAL A 1065 -1.75 26.21 -23.22
N SER A 1066 -2.15 25.01 -23.68
CA SER A 1066 -2.83 24.85 -24.96
C SER A 1066 -4.10 25.74 -25.10
N PRO A 1067 -4.34 26.36 -26.27
CA PRO A 1067 -5.53 27.19 -26.50
C PRO A 1067 -6.85 26.46 -26.23
N TYR A 1068 -6.89 25.15 -26.50
CA TYR A 1068 -8.05 24.31 -26.23
C TYR A 1068 -8.41 24.27 -24.73
N LEU A 1069 -7.43 24.05 -23.85
CA LEU A 1069 -7.67 24.01 -22.41
C LEU A 1069 -8.13 25.37 -21.87
N LYS A 1070 -7.53 26.45 -22.38
CA LYS A 1070 -7.94 27.82 -22.04
C LYS A 1070 -9.40 28.08 -22.41
N GLN A 1071 -9.79 27.82 -23.67
CA GLN A 1071 -11.17 28.00 -24.13
C GLN A 1071 -12.15 27.10 -23.35
N ARG A 1072 -11.76 25.86 -23.06
CA ARG A 1072 -12.58 24.92 -22.29
C ARG A 1072 -12.85 25.47 -20.89
N LEU A 1073 -11.86 26.06 -20.23
CA LEU A 1073 -12.03 26.70 -18.92
C LEU A 1073 -12.94 27.94 -19.00
N GLU A 1074 -12.76 28.80 -20.01
CA GLU A 1074 -13.59 29.99 -20.25
C GLU A 1074 -15.08 29.61 -20.45
N ILE A 1075 -15.35 28.52 -21.19
CA ILE A 1075 -16.71 27.99 -21.36
C ILE A 1075 -17.29 27.50 -20.03
N GLN A 1076 -16.50 26.79 -19.20
CA GLN A 1076 -16.97 26.35 -17.88
C GLN A 1076 -17.24 27.53 -16.95
N GLU A 1077 -16.39 28.55 -16.96
CA GLU A 1077 -16.60 29.79 -16.23
C GLU A 1077 -17.92 30.46 -16.64
N PHE A 1078 -18.13 30.64 -17.95
CA PHE A 1078 -19.35 31.23 -18.47
C PHE A 1078 -20.59 30.44 -18.02
N GLY A 1079 -20.54 29.10 -18.11
CA GLY A 1079 -21.62 28.22 -17.66
C GLY A 1079 -21.91 28.34 -16.15
N ILE A 1080 -20.87 28.41 -15.32
CA ILE A 1080 -21.00 28.59 -13.86
C ILE A 1080 -21.57 29.96 -13.52
N ASN A 1081 -21.10 31.02 -14.16
CA ASN A 1081 -21.61 32.37 -13.92
C ASN A 1081 -23.07 32.47 -14.36
N SER A 1082 -23.44 31.90 -15.52
CA SER A 1082 -24.84 31.82 -15.96
C SER A 1082 -25.75 31.03 -15.00
N LEU A 1083 -25.22 29.99 -14.35
CA LEU A 1083 -25.98 29.19 -13.37
C LEU A 1083 -26.27 29.94 -12.06
N PHE A 1084 -25.39 30.85 -11.63
CA PHE A 1084 -25.45 31.46 -10.29
C PHE A 1084 -25.72 32.97 -10.28
N GLU A 1085 -25.42 33.68 -11.36
CA GLU A 1085 -25.66 35.11 -11.48
C GLU A 1085 -26.99 35.35 -12.20
N SER A 1086 -27.87 36.12 -11.56
CA SER A 1086 -29.07 36.63 -12.20
C SER A 1086 -28.76 38.01 -12.78
N ASP A 1087 -29.10 38.24 -14.05
CA ASP A 1087 -28.94 39.56 -14.71
C ASP A 1087 -29.63 40.71 -13.94
N LYS A 1088 -30.56 40.39 -13.03
CA LYS A 1088 -31.28 41.37 -12.19
C LYS A 1088 -30.53 41.80 -10.91
N SER A 1089 -29.43 41.14 -10.53
CA SER A 1089 -28.76 41.34 -9.23
C SER A 1089 -27.23 41.30 -9.31
N LYS A 1090 -26.64 41.97 -10.30
CA LYS A 1090 -25.18 42.09 -10.42
C LYS A 1090 -24.66 43.17 -9.46
N GLN A 1091 -23.95 42.75 -8.40
CA GLN A 1091 -23.21 43.67 -7.54
C GLN A 1091 -21.89 44.01 -8.25
N SER A 1092 -21.79 45.22 -8.78
CA SER A 1092 -20.60 45.68 -9.51
C SER A 1092 -19.52 46.13 -8.52
N SER A 1093 -18.25 45.76 -8.73
CA SER A 1093 -17.15 46.34 -7.95
C SER A 1093 -16.94 47.80 -8.36
N LEU A 1094 -16.54 48.64 -7.40
CA LEU A 1094 -16.26 50.06 -7.66
C LEU A 1094 -15.15 50.24 -8.71
N ASP A 1095 -14.24 49.27 -8.83
CA ASP A 1095 -13.11 49.27 -9.76
C ASP A 1095 -13.52 49.15 -11.24
N VAL A 1096 -14.78 48.81 -11.53
CA VAL A 1096 -15.32 48.79 -12.91
C VAL A 1096 -15.74 50.20 -13.36
N PHE A 1097 -15.88 51.15 -12.41
CA PHE A 1097 -16.30 52.53 -12.68
C PHE A 1097 -15.16 53.56 -12.66
N PHE A 1098 -13.95 53.14 -12.30
CA PHE A 1098 -12.72 53.93 -12.34
C PHE A 1098 -11.76 53.34 -13.37
#